data_AF-A0A9D5PPB2-F1
#
_entry.id   AF-A0A9D5PPB2-F1
#
_cell.length_a   1.000
_cell.length_b   1.000
_cell.length_c   1.000
_cell.angle_alpha   90.00
_cell.angle_beta   90.00
_cell.angle_gamma   90.00
#
_symmetry.space_group_name_H-M   'P 1'
#
loop_
_entity.id
_entity.type
_entity.pdbx_description
1 polymer ?
#
loop_
_entity_poly.entity_id
_entity_poly.type
_entity_poly.pdbx_seq_one_letter_code
_entity_poly.pdbx_strand_id
1 'polypeptide(L)'
;MIKVFDKNGNELEPTYPKRAQGLVKKGRARFIDECTIVLCETTEKTEACPPSDRYSEDMNMFDNNNFNSINSYFGEILDTKVEAKSVCGSLVGSVIGGGASKNAILPAFDGRVDTTASLSKNRGEAVDYWLGLKMYEPTAVKTVMVATTYRKQHRIYGSFFQGSFNGQLWTTLCEFTEADFIEYADSDAEYYVKHIDCPVDYVYYRFFNYDDKGGNIASLLLFGEDEKASTIEAYHGEISLTGVRNHSRCGSLEGMIIGAGGKTEADYFGAFDGRGDTVSEFGVNPGNRVYYWFGLKADEPTALSHITLGTPKGKRRHVIRNSYFQGSTDGVNWTTLAYFGDEDYLTYLNDTDHAYYTKTIADEEAYTYFRYFNSEGVGVNCLAELYLYGKGETLSDLNTYRGEITYTGVRSVSLFGSVRGEVIGAGAESKFEYIGAFDGNIGTQTNLPMNLGEGVYHWFGIKTDEPVSLEGVSVATQNGDRRHAIRGSYFQGSNDGVNWTTLAMFTADDYLNYNSSGSRYYTKEIADPTPYTYFRYFNYNDGGANRLAQLLLYTAENISGIQYLGTSAAGEQSSVRVNVNVPKVGNTPKIPTENGVPKRVNGVMWKYVDGQITHIGESLQSRERDLTNLFLSGGCTAEQYQERMITLRSVADCRVEELQRMLHDAAADTEEESCGGTQTLDRDQSQKAYIKEQVNEIKRSLEGRFDDFDDLECMIDEIREEAESVRDEMEGMIGDLKGELTEALNEALGEIRSLLE
;
A
#
# COMPACT_ATOMS: atom_id res chain seq x y z
N MET A 1 17.83 18.32 41.89
CA MET A 1 17.61 19.72 41.43
C MET A 1 18.83 20.18 40.67
N ILE A 2 18.66 21.04 39.66
CA ILE A 2 19.73 21.58 38.82
C ILE A 2 20.04 23.02 39.26
N LYS A 3 21.30 23.34 39.54
CA LYS A 3 21.76 24.70 39.82
C LYS A 3 21.79 25.52 38.54
N VAL A 4 21.36 26.77 38.61
CA VAL A 4 21.30 27.66 37.45
C VAL A 4 22.21 28.85 37.73
N PHE A 5 23.14 29.15 36.83
CA PHE A 5 23.99 30.33 36.91
C PHE A 5 23.67 31.28 35.77
N ASP A 6 23.73 32.59 36.03
CA ASP A 6 23.73 33.59 34.97
C ASP A 6 25.09 33.61 34.24
N LYS A 7 25.18 34.40 33.17
CA LYS A 7 26.43 34.57 32.39
C LYS A 7 27.60 35.16 33.19
N ASN A 8 27.31 35.86 34.30
CA ASN A 8 28.31 36.49 35.16
C ASN A 8 28.78 35.55 36.28
N GLY A 9 28.23 34.34 36.35
CA GLY A 9 28.54 33.36 37.39
C GLY A 9 27.75 33.56 38.69
N ASN A 10 26.68 34.36 38.69
CA ASN A 10 25.78 34.48 39.86
C ASN A 10 24.81 33.30 39.89
N GLU A 11 24.69 32.64 41.04
CA GLU A 11 23.72 31.55 41.25
C GLU A 11 22.30 32.13 41.29
N LEU A 12 21.42 31.55 40.47
CA LEU A 12 19.98 31.84 40.41
C LEU A 12 19.20 30.73 41.12
N GLU A 13 17.88 30.87 41.19
CA GLU A 13 17.02 29.83 41.75
C GLU A 13 17.20 28.49 41.00
N PRO A 14 17.38 27.37 41.73
CA PRO A 14 17.54 26.05 41.12
C PRO A 14 16.27 25.66 40.37
N THR A 15 16.44 24.83 39.35
CA THR A 15 15.33 24.36 38.51
C THR A 15 15.24 22.83 38.51
N TYR A 16 14.10 22.28 38.08
CA TYR A 16 13.92 20.83 37.97
C TYR A 16 14.43 20.31 36.59
N PRO A 17 14.86 19.04 36.50
CA PRO A 17 15.57 18.52 35.32
C PRO A 17 14.86 18.76 33.97
N LYS A 18 13.53 18.55 33.91
CA LYS A 18 12.74 18.74 32.68
C LYS A 18 12.77 20.20 32.17
N ARG A 19 12.81 21.19 33.07
CA ARG A 19 12.94 22.61 32.70
C ARG A 19 14.36 22.97 32.27
N ALA A 20 15.39 22.41 32.92
CA ALA A 20 16.78 22.61 32.52
C ALA A 20 17.04 22.10 31.09
N GLN A 21 16.57 20.88 30.77
CA GLN A 21 16.65 20.33 29.41
C GLN A 21 15.92 21.21 28.39
N GLY A 22 14.75 21.75 28.74
CA GLY A 22 14.00 22.67 27.88
C GLY A 22 14.74 23.97 27.57
N LEU A 23 15.48 24.52 28.54
CA LEU A 23 16.30 25.72 28.34
C LEU A 23 17.51 25.45 27.44
N VAL A 24 18.18 24.30 27.62
CA VAL A 24 19.31 23.90 26.79
C VAL A 24 18.88 23.59 25.35
N LYS A 25 17.77 22.85 25.17
CA LYS A 25 17.20 22.55 23.85
C LYS A 25 16.81 23.80 23.05
N LYS A 26 16.36 24.86 23.74
CA LYS A 26 16.02 26.15 23.12
C LYS A 26 17.23 27.08 22.93
N GLY A 27 18.46 26.63 23.22
CA GLY A 27 19.68 27.42 23.11
C GLY A 27 19.78 28.56 24.11
N ARG A 28 18.98 28.55 25.19
CA ARG A 28 18.95 29.59 26.23
C ARG A 28 19.89 29.29 27.39
N ALA A 29 20.42 28.07 27.48
CA ALA A 29 21.37 27.64 28.49
C ALA A 29 22.30 26.56 27.93
N ARG A 30 23.39 26.25 28.64
CA ARG A 30 24.25 25.08 28.42
C ARG A 30 24.56 24.38 29.74
N PHE A 31 24.72 23.05 29.71
CA PHE A 31 25.20 22.31 30.88
C PHE A 31 26.69 22.59 31.13
N ILE A 32 27.05 22.87 32.38
CA ILE A 32 28.44 22.77 32.85
C ILE A 32 28.73 21.32 33.27
N ASP A 33 27.80 20.74 34.02
CA ASP A 33 27.83 19.36 34.50
C ASP A 33 26.39 18.82 34.63
N GLU A 34 26.24 17.57 35.08
CA GLU A 34 24.94 16.88 35.20
C GLU A 34 23.93 17.59 36.14
N CYS A 35 24.42 18.42 37.06
CA CYS A 35 23.62 19.12 38.05
C CYS A 35 23.65 20.65 37.89
N THR A 36 24.25 21.19 36.83
CA THR A 36 24.50 22.64 36.71
C THR A 36 24.34 23.15 35.27
N ILE A 37 23.57 24.23 35.09
CA ILE A 37 23.44 24.96 33.81
C ILE A 37 23.84 26.43 33.93
N VAL A 38 24.30 27.02 32.81
CA VAL A 38 24.54 28.47 32.65
C VAL A 38 23.65 29.02 31.56
N LEU A 39 22.99 30.16 31.81
CA LEU A 39 22.19 30.87 30.80
C LEU A 39 23.08 31.53 29.73
N CYS A 40 22.71 31.36 28.47
CA CYS A 40 23.40 31.96 27.32
C CYS A 40 22.89 33.38 27.07
N GLU A 41 23.76 34.29 26.61
CA GLU A 41 23.30 35.58 26.09
C GLU A 41 22.44 35.36 24.85
N THR A 42 21.20 35.84 24.88
CA THR A 42 20.39 35.98 23.68
C THR A 42 21.07 37.02 22.80
N THR A 43 21.72 36.58 21.72
CA THR A 43 22.04 37.48 20.61
C THR A 43 20.72 38.03 20.09
N GLU A 44 20.59 39.35 20.06
CA GLU A 44 19.39 40.05 19.61
C GLU A 44 18.98 39.56 18.22
N LYS A 45 17.91 38.78 18.17
CA LYS A 45 17.24 38.41 16.93
C LYS A 45 16.51 39.66 16.47
N THR A 46 17.08 40.34 15.49
CA THR A 46 16.57 41.53 14.83
C THR A 46 15.23 41.20 14.16
N GLU A 47 14.13 41.67 14.75
CA GLU A 47 12.85 41.82 14.05
C GLU A 47 12.91 43.09 13.19
N ALA A 48 12.56 42.96 11.92
CA ALA A 48 12.59 44.03 10.93
C ALA A 48 11.35 44.93 11.00
N CYS A 49 11.55 46.23 11.16
CA CYS A 49 10.71 47.32 10.64
C CYS A 49 11.55 48.62 10.51
N PRO A 50 11.16 49.59 9.65
CA PRO A 50 12.06 50.23 8.67
C PRO A 50 12.68 51.59 9.12
N PRO A 51 13.56 52.23 8.32
CA PRO A 51 14.78 52.90 8.76
C PRO A 51 14.63 54.38 9.12
N SER A 52 15.53 54.88 9.97
CA SER A 52 15.99 56.27 9.92
C SER A 52 17.38 56.43 10.53
N ASP A 53 18.34 56.73 9.67
CA ASP A 53 19.56 57.54 9.82
C ASP A 53 20.24 57.67 11.19
N ARG A 54 21.55 57.38 11.22
CA ARG A 54 22.68 58.33 11.39
C ARG A 54 23.88 57.70 12.10
N TYR A 55 25.06 57.86 11.47
CA TYR A 55 26.42 58.13 12.01
C TYR A 55 26.89 57.33 13.25
N SER A 56 28.13 56.88 13.42
CA SER A 56 29.41 57.02 12.73
C SER A 56 30.46 56.30 13.58
N GLU A 57 31.43 55.67 12.91
CA GLU A 57 32.86 55.68 13.23
C GLU A 57 33.42 54.89 14.45
N ASP A 58 34.36 54.01 14.08
CA ASP A 58 35.73 53.88 14.60
C ASP A 58 36.00 53.33 16.01
N MET A 59 36.69 52.18 16.09
CA MET A 59 38.17 52.16 16.13
C MET A 59 38.77 50.76 16.25
N ASN A 60 39.81 50.56 15.43
CA ASN A 60 40.88 49.56 15.41
C ASN A 60 41.28 48.92 16.76
N MET A 61 41.67 47.63 16.72
CA MET A 61 43.10 47.26 16.79
C MET A 61 43.36 45.77 16.53
N PHE A 62 44.41 45.53 15.74
CA PHE A 62 45.10 44.27 15.47
C PHE A 62 45.93 43.82 16.68
N ASP A 63 46.02 42.51 16.97
CA ASP A 63 47.19 41.69 16.60
C ASP A 63 47.15 40.23 17.12
N ASN A 64 47.60 39.33 16.24
CA ASN A 64 48.31 38.06 16.45
C ASN A 64 47.78 37.01 17.44
N ASN A 65 47.42 35.83 16.90
CA ASN A 65 48.22 34.63 17.15
C ASN A 65 47.98 33.51 16.13
N ASN A 66 49.02 33.32 15.33
CA ASN A 66 49.57 32.17 14.60
C ASN A 66 49.22 30.74 15.08
N PHE A 67 47.93 30.40 15.25
CA PHE A 67 47.44 29.04 15.49
C PHE A 67 46.37 28.58 14.48
N ASN A 68 45.91 29.47 13.58
CA ASN A 68 44.81 29.19 12.64
C ASN A 68 45.24 28.80 11.22
N SER A 69 46.54 28.79 10.90
CA SER A 69 47.01 28.42 9.54
C SER A 69 47.10 26.91 9.28
N ILE A 70 46.93 26.06 10.31
CA ILE A 70 46.87 24.60 10.14
C ILE A 70 45.42 24.12 9.94
N ASN A 71 44.42 24.85 10.46
CA ASN A 71 43.01 24.49 10.30
C ASN A 71 42.40 24.93 8.96
N SER A 72 43.07 25.74 8.14
CA SER A 72 42.51 26.16 6.85
C SER A 72 42.66 25.12 5.71
N TYR A 73 43.29 23.98 5.98
CA TYR A 73 43.38 22.85 5.04
C TYR A 73 42.40 21.71 5.35
N PHE A 74 41.69 21.79 6.47
CA PHE A 74 40.64 20.85 6.82
C PHE A 74 39.30 21.49 6.54
N GLY A 75 38.61 21.02 5.49
CA GLY A 75 37.19 21.29 5.32
C GLY A 75 36.43 20.85 6.58
N GLU A 76 35.30 21.50 6.89
CA GLU A 76 34.46 21.14 8.02
C GLU A 76 34.19 19.63 8.05
N ILE A 77 34.49 18.97 9.18
CA ILE A 77 34.07 17.60 9.42
C ILE A 77 32.54 17.60 9.40
N LEU A 78 31.99 17.01 8.35
CA LEU A 78 30.57 16.75 8.26
C LEU A 78 30.28 15.53 9.15
N ASP A 79 29.84 15.77 10.38
CA ASP A 79 29.35 14.69 11.25
C ASP A 79 27.92 14.28 10.81
N THR A 80 27.79 13.93 9.53
CA THR A 80 26.57 13.36 8.97
C THR A 80 26.81 11.86 8.94
N LYS A 81 26.06 11.11 9.76
CA LYS A 81 26.04 9.65 9.65
C LYS A 81 25.49 9.28 8.28
N VAL A 82 26.37 8.87 7.38
CA VAL A 82 26.03 8.31 6.08
C VAL A 82 26.48 6.88 6.15
N GLU A 83 25.54 5.94 6.25
CA GLU A 83 25.88 4.53 6.12
C GLU A 83 26.33 4.29 4.69
N ALA A 84 27.64 4.21 4.46
CA ALA A 84 28.19 3.70 3.22
C ALA A 84 27.73 2.24 3.09
N LYS A 85 26.76 1.98 2.22
CA LYS A 85 26.23 0.64 2.00
C LYS A 85 27.18 -0.14 1.10
N SER A 86 28.01 -1.01 1.70
CA SER A 86 28.48 -2.22 1.00
C SER A 86 27.32 -3.21 0.94
N VAL A 87 27.12 -3.84 -0.22
CA VAL A 87 26.01 -4.75 -0.50
C VAL A 87 26.29 -6.18 0.03
N CYS A 88 27.47 -6.48 0.59
CA CYS A 88 27.78 -7.82 1.13
C CYS A 88 28.69 -7.85 2.38
N GLY A 89 28.66 -6.80 3.20
CA GLY A 89 29.41 -6.73 4.46
C GLY A 89 29.68 -5.27 4.78
N SER A 90 28.88 -4.67 5.66
CA SER A 90 28.84 -3.22 5.82
C SER A 90 30.18 -2.67 6.34
N LEU A 91 30.97 -2.09 5.45
CA LEU A 91 32.02 -1.15 5.79
C LEU A 91 31.37 0.17 6.21
N VAL A 92 31.05 0.30 7.49
CA VAL A 92 30.35 1.47 8.01
C VAL A 92 31.35 2.58 8.37
N GLY A 93 31.08 3.79 7.88
CA GLY A 93 31.89 4.96 8.15
C GLY A 93 31.10 6.27 8.06
N SER A 94 31.75 7.40 8.28
CA SER A 94 31.21 8.75 8.04
C SER A 94 31.98 9.47 6.94
N VAL A 95 31.30 10.30 6.17
CA VAL A 95 31.91 11.10 5.10
C VAL A 95 32.67 12.27 5.73
N ILE A 96 33.99 12.34 5.56
CA ILE A 96 34.86 13.35 6.21
C ILE A 96 35.11 14.61 5.36
N GLY A 97 34.36 14.76 4.26
CA GLY A 97 34.42 15.93 3.39
C GLY A 97 35.13 15.67 2.07
N GLY A 98 35.36 16.75 1.34
CA GLY A 98 36.01 16.74 0.03
C GLY A 98 36.25 18.15 -0.46
N GLY A 99 37.20 18.32 -1.39
CA GLY A 99 37.48 19.62 -2.01
C GLY A 99 36.33 20.16 -2.88
N ALA A 100 35.24 19.39 -3.03
CA ALA A 100 34.02 19.77 -3.74
C ALA A 100 32.99 20.43 -2.80
N SER A 101 31.96 21.06 -3.37
CA SER A 101 30.89 21.66 -2.56
C SER A 101 30.18 20.58 -1.71
N LYS A 102 29.73 20.96 -0.50
CA LYS A 102 29.08 20.07 0.48
C LYS A 102 27.95 19.20 -0.10
N ASN A 103 27.22 19.73 -1.10
CA ASN A 103 26.12 19.02 -1.76
C ASN A 103 26.57 18.01 -2.81
N ALA A 104 27.85 18.02 -3.20
CA ALA A 104 28.40 17.14 -4.23
C ALA A 104 28.96 15.83 -3.67
N ILE A 105 29.17 15.67 -2.36
CA ILE A 105 29.94 14.51 -1.84
C ILE A 105 29.04 13.29 -1.57
N LEU A 106 27.82 13.51 -1.07
CA LEU A 106 26.89 12.42 -0.71
C LEU A 106 26.54 11.47 -1.87
N PRO A 107 26.32 11.96 -3.12
CA PRO A 107 26.06 11.09 -4.27
C PRO A 107 27.09 9.99 -4.49
N ALA A 108 28.38 10.26 -4.27
CA ALA A 108 29.43 9.26 -4.54
C ALA A 108 29.38 8.03 -3.60
N PHE A 109 28.60 8.08 -2.52
CA PHE A 109 28.54 7.02 -1.51
C PHE A 109 27.14 6.41 -1.36
N ASP A 110 26.17 6.81 -2.19
CA ASP A 110 24.79 6.32 -2.10
C ASP A 110 24.56 5.00 -2.88
N GLY A 111 25.61 4.50 -3.55
CA GLY A 111 25.59 3.27 -4.35
C GLY A 111 24.87 3.42 -5.70
N ARG A 112 24.41 4.62 -6.05
CA ARG A 112 23.72 4.89 -7.31
C ARG A 112 24.69 5.43 -8.35
N VAL A 113 24.33 5.22 -9.62
CA VAL A 113 25.09 5.73 -10.77
C VAL A 113 24.41 6.90 -11.49
N ASP A 114 23.17 7.23 -11.09
CA ASP A 114 22.37 8.34 -11.63
C ASP A 114 22.58 9.66 -10.86
N THR A 115 23.23 9.59 -9.69
CA THR A 115 23.69 10.74 -8.91
C THR A 115 25.21 10.90 -9.09
N THR A 116 25.73 12.13 -9.05
CA THR A 116 27.16 12.38 -9.29
C THR A 116 27.78 13.38 -8.33
N ALA A 117 28.98 13.05 -7.86
CA ALA A 117 29.91 13.98 -7.25
C ALA A 117 30.78 14.66 -8.29
N SER A 118 30.54 15.95 -8.52
CA SER A 118 31.35 16.74 -9.46
C SER A 118 32.68 17.16 -8.81
N LEU A 119 33.78 16.51 -9.19
CA LEU A 119 35.13 16.94 -8.86
C LEU A 119 35.69 17.80 -10.01
N SER A 120 35.15 19.01 -10.18
CA SER A 120 35.59 19.92 -11.25
C SER A 120 36.27 21.16 -10.69
N LYS A 121 37.44 21.52 -11.24
CA LYS A 121 38.09 22.81 -11.00
C LYS A 121 37.20 23.97 -11.44
N ASN A 122 36.96 24.92 -10.53
CA ASN A 122 36.75 26.29 -10.98
C ASN A 122 38.10 26.80 -11.52
N ARG A 123 38.13 27.25 -12.78
CA ARG A 123 39.36 27.68 -13.47
C ARG A 123 40.08 28.76 -12.63
N GLY A 124 41.20 28.40 -11.98
CA GLY A 124 42.11 29.38 -11.36
C GLY A 124 42.73 28.97 -10.03
N GLU A 125 42.16 28.00 -9.31
CA GLU A 125 42.66 27.61 -7.98
C GLU A 125 43.17 26.16 -7.98
N ALA A 126 44.38 25.96 -7.47
CA ALA A 126 44.97 24.63 -7.26
C ALA A 126 44.38 24.01 -5.99
N VAL A 127 43.07 23.76 -6.00
CA VAL A 127 42.41 23.05 -4.90
C VAL A 127 42.41 21.56 -5.24
N ASP A 128 42.97 20.78 -4.34
CA ASP A 128 43.00 19.32 -4.41
C ASP A 128 41.59 18.76 -4.16
N TYR A 129 41.00 18.11 -5.17
CA TYR A 129 39.67 17.50 -5.05
C TYR A 129 39.81 16.04 -4.60
N TRP A 130 39.29 15.77 -3.40
CA TRP A 130 39.24 14.43 -2.83
C TRP A 130 37.83 14.12 -2.30
N LEU A 131 37.51 12.84 -2.19
CA LEU A 131 36.33 12.30 -1.50
C LEU A 131 36.83 11.44 -0.36
N GLY A 132 36.46 11.75 0.90
CA GLY A 132 36.97 11.03 2.06
C GLY A 132 35.90 10.31 2.87
N LEU A 133 36.29 9.15 3.40
CA LEU A 133 35.53 8.31 4.32
C LEU A 133 36.35 8.08 5.60
N LYS A 134 35.68 8.08 6.75
CA LYS A 134 36.21 7.61 8.02
C LYS A 134 35.47 6.35 8.42
N MET A 135 36.14 5.23 8.46
CA MET A 135 35.61 3.96 8.95
C MET A 135 35.37 4.04 10.47
N TYR A 136 34.32 3.39 10.96
CA TYR A 136 34.07 3.31 12.40
C TYR A 136 35.12 2.45 13.11
N GLU A 137 35.65 1.45 12.42
CA GLU A 137 36.75 0.61 12.88
C GLU A 137 37.86 0.57 11.82
N PRO A 138 39.15 0.51 12.23
CA PRO A 138 40.24 0.28 11.29
C PRO A 138 39.94 -0.98 10.46
N THR A 139 39.91 -0.85 9.13
CA THR A 139 39.54 -1.97 8.25
C THR A 139 40.44 -2.01 7.03
N ALA A 140 40.95 -3.18 6.62
CA ALA A 140 41.71 -3.33 5.38
C ALA A 140 40.77 -3.36 4.16
N VAL A 141 40.95 -2.39 3.25
CA VAL A 141 40.31 -2.39 1.93
C VAL A 141 41.17 -3.17 0.94
N LYS A 142 40.61 -4.21 0.33
CA LYS A 142 41.26 -5.08 -0.66
C LYS A 142 40.88 -4.75 -2.08
N THR A 143 39.68 -4.24 -2.32
CA THR A 143 39.25 -3.82 -3.65
C THR A 143 38.58 -2.46 -3.57
N VAL A 144 38.91 -1.59 -4.51
CA VAL A 144 38.23 -0.32 -4.73
C VAL A 144 37.66 -0.30 -6.13
N MET A 145 36.40 0.12 -6.24
CA MET A 145 35.71 0.29 -7.51
C MET A 145 35.19 1.72 -7.61
N VAL A 146 35.47 2.35 -8.75
CA VAL A 146 35.06 3.73 -9.03
C VAL A 146 34.21 3.73 -10.30
N ALA A 147 32.99 4.21 -10.18
CA ALA A 147 32.09 4.44 -11.30
C ALA A 147 32.11 5.93 -11.68
N THR A 148 32.28 6.24 -12.96
CA THR A 148 32.18 7.60 -13.50
C THR A 148 31.01 7.70 -14.48
N THR A 149 30.50 8.91 -14.73
CA THR A 149 29.39 9.11 -15.69
C THR A 149 29.88 9.32 -17.12
N TYR A 150 29.15 8.78 -18.10
CA TYR A 150 29.48 8.76 -19.54
C TYR A 150 29.37 10.14 -20.23
N ARG A 151 30.18 11.10 -19.79
CA ARG A 151 30.74 12.06 -20.76
C ARG A 151 32.18 11.65 -20.93
N LYS A 152 32.53 11.09 -22.10
CA LYS A 152 33.85 10.58 -22.56
C LYS A 152 35.08 11.50 -22.30
N GLN A 153 34.89 12.63 -21.64
CA GLN A 153 35.90 13.61 -21.25
C GLN A 153 36.35 13.47 -19.79
N HIS A 154 35.73 12.61 -18.98
CA HIS A 154 35.98 12.48 -17.54
C HIS A 154 36.64 11.14 -17.17
N ARG A 155 37.78 10.86 -17.80
CA ARG A 155 38.62 9.73 -17.41
C ARG A 155 39.31 10.07 -16.09
N ILE A 156 39.57 9.09 -15.23
CA ILE A 156 40.15 9.29 -13.88
C ILE A 156 41.63 8.88 -13.81
N TYR A 157 42.35 8.95 -14.93
CA TYR A 157 43.76 8.53 -14.98
C TYR A 157 44.64 9.45 -14.11
N GLY A 158 45.55 8.85 -13.37
CA GLY A 158 46.39 9.56 -12.39
C GLY A 158 45.65 9.89 -11.09
N SER A 159 44.46 9.32 -10.86
CA SER A 159 43.80 9.38 -9.56
C SER A 159 44.42 8.37 -8.59
N PHE A 160 44.44 8.71 -7.31
CA PHE A 160 45.00 7.90 -6.24
C PHE A 160 43.93 7.50 -5.24
N PHE A 161 43.97 6.26 -4.78
CA PHE A 161 43.27 5.85 -3.57
C PHE A 161 44.27 5.79 -2.42
N GLN A 162 43.95 6.45 -1.30
CA GLN A 162 44.88 6.60 -0.18
C GLN A 162 44.22 6.21 1.15
N GLY A 163 45.02 5.67 2.07
CA GLY A 163 44.64 5.34 3.44
C GLY A 163 45.39 6.20 4.46
N SER A 164 44.78 6.49 5.60
CA SER A 164 45.39 7.18 6.74
C SER A 164 44.87 6.67 8.08
N PHE A 165 45.75 6.57 9.08
CA PHE A 165 45.36 6.20 10.45
C PHE A 165 44.76 7.38 11.23
N ASN A 166 45.14 8.61 10.89
CA ASN A 166 44.85 9.81 11.67
C ASN A 166 44.25 10.96 10.84
N GLY A 167 44.02 10.76 9.55
CA GLY A 167 43.52 11.77 8.62
C GLY A 167 44.56 12.83 8.21
N GLN A 168 45.80 12.76 8.69
CA GLN A 168 46.86 13.73 8.42
C GLN A 168 47.92 13.18 7.47
N LEU A 169 48.39 11.95 7.73
CA LEU A 169 49.41 11.28 6.92
C LEU A 169 48.75 10.27 6.00
N TRP A 170 48.83 10.50 4.70
CA TRP A 170 48.17 9.69 3.68
C TRP A 170 49.18 8.80 2.97
N THR A 171 48.87 7.51 2.88
CA THR A 171 49.66 6.52 2.13
C THR A 171 48.88 6.18 0.87
N THR A 172 49.50 6.35 -0.30
CA THR A 172 48.91 5.88 -1.56
C THR A 172 48.85 4.36 -1.58
N LEU A 173 47.64 3.83 -1.73
CA LEU A 173 47.35 2.40 -1.77
C LEU A 173 47.33 1.88 -3.20
N CYS A 174 46.76 2.66 -4.13
CA CYS A 174 46.85 2.39 -5.56
C CYS A 174 46.69 3.67 -6.39
N GLU A 175 47.10 3.59 -7.66
CA GLU A 175 46.90 4.60 -8.70
C GLU A 175 46.05 4.02 -9.83
N PHE A 176 45.09 4.78 -10.32
CA PHE A 176 44.25 4.41 -11.46
C PHE A 176 44.88 4.86 -12.78
N THR A 177 45.07 3.90 -13.68
CA THR A 177 45.70 4.07 -14.99
C THR A 177 44.73 3.66 -16.09
N GLU A 178 45.09 3.90 -17.36
CA GLU A 178 44.29 3.46 -18.50
C GLU A 178 44.11 1.94 -18.59
N ALA A 179 45.02 1.16 -18.02
CA ALA A 179 44.90 -0.30 -17.98
C ALA A 179 43.82 -0.81 -17.00
N ASP A 180 43.39 0.03 -16.05
CA ASP A 180 42.38 -0.33 -15.05
C ASP A 180 40.95 -0.03 -15.53
N PHE A 181 40.82 0.53 -16.74
CA PHE A 181 39.56 0.85 -17.38
C PHE A 181 38.90 -0.41 -17.95
N ILE A 182 37.63 -0.60 -17.63
CA ILE A 182 36.82 -1.68 -18.19
C ILE A 182 35.68 -1.02 -19.00
N GLU A 183 35.81 -1.04 -20.34
CA GLU A 183 34.76 -0.55 -21.24
C GLU A 183 33.62 -1.57 -21.33
N TYR A 184 32.42 -1.19 -20.89
CA TYR A 184 31.22 -2.00 -21.11
C TYR A 184 30.39 -1.42 -22.26
N ALA A 185 29.97 -2.30 -23.17
CA ALA A 185 29.31 -1.92 -24.41
C ALA A 185 27.88 -1.34 -24.23
N ASP A 186 27.27 -1.52 -23.05
CA ASP A 186 25.82 -1.31 -22.83
C ASP A 186 25.45 -0.53 -21.54
N SER A 187 26.41 0.12 -20.85
CA SER A 187 26.12 0.95 -19.67
C SER A 187 26.52 2.42 -19.84
N ASP A 188 25.67 3.34 -19.36
CA ASP A 188 25.93 4.79 -19.31
C ASP A 188 26.97 5.20 -18.23
N ALA A 189 27.77 4.24 -17.72
CA ALA A 189 28.80 4.43 -16.71
C ALA A 189 30.10 3.74 -17.13
N GLU A 190 31.23 4.36 -16.80
CA GLU A 190 32.57 3.77 -16.92
C GLU A 190 33.02 3.28 -15.55
N TYR A 191 33.62 2.08 -15.48
CA TYR A 191 34.06 1.49 -14.23
C TYR A 191 35.57 1.26 -14.22
N TYR A 192 36.16 1.48 -13.05
CA TYR A 192 37.57 1.27 -12.77
C TYR A 192 37.68 0.43 -11.51
N VAL A 193 38.30 -0.74 -11.60
CA VAL A 193 38.44 -1.69 -10.48
C VAL A 193 39.92 -1.88 -10.19
N LYS A 194 40.30 -1.75 -8.92
CA LYS A 194 41.67 -2.00 -8.47
C LYS A 194 41.71 -2.89 -7.25
N HIS A 195 42.49 -3.96 -7.33
CA HIS A 195 42.87 -4.75 -6.16
C HIS A 195 44.05 -4.09 -5.47
N ILE A 196 43.99 -4.03 -4.14
CA ILE A 196 44.95 -3.39 -3.26
C ILE A 196 45.63 -4.49 -2.44
N ASP A 197 46.91 -4.73 -2.73
CA ASP A 197 47.78 -5.61 -1.94
C ASP A 197 48.32 -4.86 -0.71
N CYS A 198 47.43 -4.32 0.12
CA CYS A 198 47.80 -3.67 1.37
C CYS A 198 47.11 -4.40 2.55
N PRO A 199 47.87 -5.05 3.45
CA PRO A 199 47.31 -5.72 4.62
C PRO A 199 47.08 -4.76 5.79
N VAL A 200 47.09 -3.44 5.56
CA VAL A 200 47.04 -2.44 6.62
C VAL A 200 45.62 -1.90 6.79
N ASP A 201 45.11 -2.00 8.02
CA ASP A 201 43.82 -1.46 8.43
C ASP A 201 43.92 0.07 8.61
N TYR A 202 43.26 0.85 7.75
CA TYR A 202 43.19 2.30 7.93
C TYR A 202 41.84 2.73 8.52
N VAL A 203 41.86 3.87 9.23
CA VAL A 203 40.64 4.50 9.76
C VAL A 203 40.05 5.48 8.76
N TYR A 204 40.88 6.10 7.93
CA TYR A 204 40.47 7.09 6.95
C TYR A 204 40.88 6.64 5.55
N TYR A 205 39.97 6.77 4.60
CA TYR A 205 40.20 6.52 3.19
C TYR A 205 39.87 7.77 2.39
N ARG A 206 40.59 8.02 1.31
CA ARG A 206 40.18 9.02 0.33
C ARG A 206 40.50 8.60 -1.09
N PHE A 207 39.60 8.97 -2.00
CA PHE A 207 39.87 9.00 -3.42
C PHE A 207 40.27 10.41 -3.83
N PHE A 208 41.36 10.53 -4.56
CA PHE A 208 41.96 11.80 -4.95
C PHE A 208 42.10 11.82 -6.47
N ASN A 209 41.44 12.77 -7.15
CA ASN A 209 41.51 12.88 -8.60
C ASN A 209 42.47 13.98 -9.01
N TYR A 210 43.57 13.64 -9.70
CA TYR A 210 44.57 14.60 -10.16
C TYR A 210 44.31 15.13 -11.57
N ASP A 211 43.36 14.56 -12.32
CA ASP A 211 43.10 14.96 -13.71
C ASP A 211 42.58 16.41 -13.75
N ASP A 212 43.26 17.25 -14.52
CA ASP A 212 42.95 18.67 -14.67
C ASP A 212 41.63 18.91 -15.42
N LYS A 213 41.08 17.87 -16.06
CA LYS A 213 39.80 17.90 -16.77
C LYS A 213 38.59 17.71 -15.85
N GLY A 214 38.82 17.35 -14.59
CA GLY A 214 37.77 17.02 -13.63
C GLY A 214 37.10 15.68 -13.98
N GLY A 215 36.76 14.90 -12.96
CA GLY A 215 36.07 13.63 -13.12
C GLY A 215 34.83 13.59 -12.24
N ASN A 216 33.65 13.42 -12.85
CA ASN A 216 32.43 13.19 -12.07
C ASN A 216 32.42 11.74 -11.61
N ILE A 217 32.46 11.54 -10.29
CA ILE A 217 32.38 10.21 -9.69
C ILE A 217 30.92 9.96 -9.38
N ALA A 218 30.35 8.95 -10.03
CA ALA A 218 29.00 8.50 -9.76
C ALA A 218 28.97 7.71 -8.45
N SER A 219 29.91 6.77 -8.28
CA SER A 219 29.96 5.91 -7.09
C SER A 219 31.40 5.49 -6.75
N LEU A 220 31.69 5.38 -5.46
CA LEU A 220 32.94 4.84 -4.90
C LEU A 220 32.60 3.70 -3.94
N LEU A 221 33.00 2.47 -4.30
CA LEU A 221 32.73 1.25 -3.55
C LEU A 221 34.04 0.67 -2.99
N LEU A 222 34.03 0.26 -1.73
CA LEU A 222 35.16 -0.33 -1.01
C LEU A 222 34.80 -1.74 -0.54
N PHE A 223 35.73 -2.69 -0.67
CA PHE A 223 35.51 -4.11 -0.31
C PHE A 223 36.63 -4.65 0.59
N GLY A 224 36.27 -5.44 1.61
CA GLY A 224 37.18 -6.05 2.61
C GLY A 224 37.65 -7.49 2.30
N GLU A 225 38.27 -8.18 3.27
CA GLU A 225 38.87 -9.54 3.10
C GLU A 225 37.88 -10.69 2.87
N ASP A 226 36.67 -10.59 3.40
CA ASP A 226 35.68 -11.68 3.31
C ASP A 226 34.92 -11.70 1.97
N GLU A 227 35.15 -10.72 1.11
CA GLU A 227 34.50 -10.63 -0.21
C GLU A 227 35.43 -11.19 -1.29
N LYS A 228 35.20 -12.44 -1.69
CA LYS A 228 35.99 -13.10 -2.73
C LYS A 228 35.96 -12.31 -4.04
N ALA A 229 37.10 -12.21 -4.72
CA ALA A 229 37.19 -11.64 -6.08
C ALA A 229 36.26 -12.34 -7.10
N SER A 230 35.92 -13.62 -6.88
CA SER A 230 34.93 -14.35 -7.68
C SER A 230 33.51 -13.79 -7.54
N THR A 231 33.18 -13.14 -6.42
CA THR A 231 31.90 -12.45 -6.21
C THR A 231 31.84 -11.17 -7.06
N ILE A 232 32.97 -10.50 -7.28
CA ILE A 232 33.08 -9.29 -8.13
C ILE A 232 32.94 -9.66 -9.61
N GLU A 233 33.47 -10.80 -10.04
CA GLU A 233 33.22 -11.32 -11.41
C GLU A 233 31.79 -11.89 -11.59
N ALA A 234 31.18 -12.43 -10.53
CA ALA A 234 29.79 -12.91 -10.53
C ALA A 234 28.73 -11.80 -10.42
N TYR A 235 29.11 -10.60 -9.99
CA TYR A 235 28.26 -9.40 -9.94
C TYR A 235 27.76 -8.93 -11.33
N HIS A 236 28.29 -9.53 -12.40
CA HIS A 236 28.01 -9.16 -13.78
C HIS A 236 26.92 -10.01 -14.47
N GLY A 237 26.09 -10.69 -13.68
CA GLY A 237 24.87 -11.38 -14.11
C GLY A 237 23.89 -11.75 -12.99
N GLU A 238 24.32 -11.70 -11.73
CA GLU A 238 23.49 -11.97 -10.54
C GLU A 238 23.71 -10.86 -9.50
N ILE A 239 22.63 -10.31 -8.94
CA ILE A 239 22.68 -9.29 -7.88
C ILE A 239 22.15 -9.93 -6.60
N SER A 240 23.03 -10.52 -5.79
CA SER A 240 22.65 -11.06 -4.47
C SER A 240 22.29 -9.92 -3.49
N LEU A 241 21.02 -9.79 -3.09
CA LEU A 241 20.55 -8.77 -2.13
C LEU A 241 20.44 -9.32 -0.70
N THR A 242 21.42 -9.18 0.18
CA THR A 242 21.17 -9.45 1.62
C THR A 242 20.37 -8.32 2.28
N GLY A 243 19.17 -8.63 2.82
CA GLY A 243 18.52 -7.76 3.82
C GLY A 243 17.00 -7.60 3.77
N VAL A 244 16.27 -8.22 2.83
CA VAL A 244 14.81 -8.05 2.75
C VAL A 244 14.12 -9.35 3.14
N ARG A 245 13.53 -9.37 4.35
CA ARG A 245 12.61 -10.44 4.75
C ARG A 245 11.26 -10.22 4.08
N ASN A 246 10.83 -11.21 3.32
CA ASN A 246 9.49 -11.31 2.76
C ASN A 246 8.45 -11.12 3.88
N HIS A 247 7.71 -10.00 3.86
CA HIS A 247 6.63 -9.72 4.82
C HIS A 247 5.29 -10.23 4.28
N SER A 248 5.28 -11.41 3.66
CA SER A 248 4.03 -12.04 3.24
C SER A 248 3.32 -12.60 4.48
N ARG A 249 2.09 -12.16 4.71
CA ARG A 249 1.22 -12.64 5.81
C ARG A 249 0.71 -14.08 5.61
N CYS A 250 1.15 -14.80 4.58
CA CYS A 250 0.54 -16.06 4.13
C CYS A 250 1.62 -17.05 3.65
N GLY A 251 1.74 -18.24 4.26
CA GLY A 251 2.47 -19.41 3.70
C GLY A 251 4.00 -19.28 3.58
N SER A 252 4.74 -20.16 4.24
CA SER A 252 6.17 -20.02 4.53
C SER A 252 7.10 -20.31 3.36
N LEU A 253 7.67 -19.26 2.77
CA LEU A 253 9.03 -19.32 2.25
C LEU A 253 9.76 -18.01 2.57
N GLU A 254 10.60 -18.04 3.61
CA GLU A 254 11.55 -16.95 3.82
C GLU A 254 12.66 -17.09 2.78
N GLY A 255 12.92 -15.98 2.09
CA GLY A 255 13.85 -15.97 0.98
C GLY A 255 14.26 -14.57 0.59
N MET A 256 15.41 -14.50 -0.05
CA MET A 256 16.16 -13.31 -0.42
C MET A 256 16.04 -13.07 -1.93
N ILE A 257 15.76 -11.84 -2.37
CA ILE A 257 15.74 -11.51 -3.81
C ILE A 257 17.18 -11.55 -4.34
N ILE A 258 17.45 -12.20 -5.48
CA ILE A 258 18.83 -12.37 -6.04
C ILE A 258 19.05 -11.64 -7.36
N GLY A 259 18.14 -10.72 -7.70
CA GLY A 259 18.30 -9.79 -8.81
C GLY A 259 17.20 -9.91 -9.86
N ALA A 260 17.26 -8.99 -10.82
CA ALA A 260 16.36 -8.96 -11.96
C ALA A 260 17.09 -8.46 -13.21
N GLY A 261 16.87 -9.14 -14.33
CA GLY A 261 17.40 -8.73 -15.63
C GLY A 261 16.61 -7.57 -16.22
N GLY A 262 17.25 -6.41 -16.41
CA GLY A 262 16.74 -5.31 -17.25
C GLY A 262 16.33 -3.99 -16.59
N LYS A 263 16.60 -3.75 -15.29
CA LYS A 263 16.35 -2.46 -14.58
C LYS A 263 17.03 -2.40 -13.20
N THR A 264 17.09 -1.20 -12.57
CA THR A 264 17.64 -0.93 -11.22
C THR A 264 16.69 -1.34 -10.07
N GLU A 265 17.24 -1.52 -8.86
CA GLU A 265 16.64 -2.22 -7.68
C GLU A 265 15.26 -1.75 -7.19
N ALA A 266 14.82 -0.51 -7.44
CA ALA A 266 13.69 0.08 -6.71
C ALA A 266 12.29 -0.41 -7.13
N ASP A 267 12.14 -0.99 -8.33
CA ASP A 267 10.83 -1.31 -8.90
C ASP A 267 10.34 -2.75 -8.60
N TYR A 268 11.13 -3.59 -7.94
CA TYR A 268 10.84 -5.04 -7.86
C TYR A 268 10.13 -5.50 -6.57
N PHE A 269 9.93 -4.60 -5.61
CA PHE A 269 9.33 -4.98 -4.32
C PHE A 269 7.82 -5.22 -4.39
N GLY A 270 7.13 -4.59 -5.35
CA GLY A 270 5.69 -4.76 -5.52
C GLY A 270 5.29 -6.23 -5.66
N ALA A 271 6.04 -7.01 -6.45
CA ALA A 271 5.78 -8.44 -6.66
C ALA A 271 5.85 -9.34 -5.41
N PHE A 272 6.35 -8.83 -4.28
CA PHE A 272 6.69 -9.61 -3.09
C PHE A 272 6.18 -9.00 -1.78
N ASP A 273 5.37 -7.94 -1.83
CA ASP A 273 4.95 -7.23 -0.63
C ASP A 273 3.61 -7.73 -0.05
N GLY A 274 2.99 -8.72 -0.70
CA GLY A 274 1.75 -9.33 -0.27
C GLY A 274 0.51 -8.49 -0.58
N ARG A 275 0.63 -7.49 -1.48
CA ARG A 275 -0.45 -6.62 -1.89
C ARG A 275 -0.66 -6.69 -3.40
N GLY A 276 -1.82 -7.17 -3.81
CA GLY A 276 -2.17 -7.18 -5.24
C GLY A 276 -2.15 -5.79 -5.91
N ASP A 277 -2.28 -4.70 -5.15
CA ASP A 277 -2.35 -3.32 -5.67
C ASP A 277 -0.99 -2.65 -5.91
N THR A 278 0.10 -3.26 -5.46
CA THR A 278 1.46 -2.88 -5.84
C THR A 278 1.90 -3.71 -7.04
N VAL A 279 2.88 -3.19 -7.79
CA VAL A 279 3.27 -3.76 -9.08
C VAL A 279 4.76 -3.59 -9.27
N SER A 280 5.40 -4.65 -9.74
CA SER A 280 6.75 -4.60 -10.27
C SER A 280 6.75 -4.52 -11.78
N GLU A 281 7.14 -3.36 -12.33
CA GLU A 281 7.16 -3.11 -13.77
C GLU A 281 8.56 -3.22 -14.39
N PHE A 282 8.69 -4.14 -15.34
CA PHE A 282 9.90 -4.30 -16.16
C PHE A 282 9.86 -3.28 -17.30
N GLY A 283 10.31 -2.07 -17.01
CA GLY A 283 10.05 -0.88 -17.84
C GLY A 283 11.04 -0.64 -18.99
N VAL A 284 11.22 -1.60 -19.89
CA VAL A 284 11.81 -1.29 -21.20
C VAL A 284 10.84 -1.74 -22.29
N ASN A 285 10.51 -0.82 -23.20
CA ASN A 285 9.70 -1.11 -24.36
C ASN A 285 10.48 -2.14 -25.20
N PRO A 286 9.95 -3.34 -25.49
CA PRO A 286 10.77 -4.44 -25.97
C PRO A 286 11.03 -4.32 -27.48
N GLY A 287 11.84 -3.32 -27.83
CA GLY A 287 12.33 -3.09 -29.19
C GLY A 287 13.44 -4.05 -29.59
N ASN A 288 14.02 -4.81 -28.65
CA ASN A 288 15.00 -5.86 -28.89
C ASN A 288 14.81 -6.99 -27.86
N ARG A 289 15.23 -8.22 -28.21
CA ARG A 289 15.06 -9.50 -27.48
C ARG A 289 15.68 -9.50 -26.07
N VAL A 290 15.18 -8.68 -25.17
CA VAL A 290 15.58 -8.65 -23.77
C VAL A 290 14.67 -9.64 -23.04
N TYR A 291 15.29 -10.67 -22.48
CA TYR A 291 14.62 -11.59 -21.58
C TYR A 291 14.52 -10.95 -20.20
N TYR A 292 13.32 -10.93 -19.64
CA TYR A 292 13.11 -10.42 -18.29
C TYR A 292 13.05 -11.59 -17.34
N TRP A 293 13.80 -11.49 -16.26
CA TRP A 293 13.73 -12.44 -15.18
C TRP A 293 13.87 -11.74 -13.85
N PHE A 294 13.33 -12.35 -12.81
CA PHE A 294 13.62 -11.99 -11.43
C PHE A 294 13.87 -13.27 -10.65
N GLY A 295 14.83 -13.22 -9.75
CA GLY A 295 15.27 -14.37 -8.96
C GLY A 295 14.97 -14.20 -7.49
N LEU A 296 14.74 -15.34 -6.84
CA LEU A 296 14.63 -15.51 -5.40
C LEU A 296 15.59 -16.61 -4.95
N LYS A 297 16.11 -16.51 -3.74
CA LYS A 297 16.83 -17.56 -3.05
C LYS A 297 16.08 -17.89 -1.78
N ALA A 298 15.62 -19.13 -1.65
CA ALA A 298 15.05 -19.60 -0.40
C ALA A 298 16.14 -19.73 0.67
N ASP A 299 15.77 -19.51 1.92
CA ASP A 299 16.70 -19.65 3.05
C ASP A 299 17.18 -21.10 3.22
N GLU A 300 16.32 -22.07 2.85
CA GLU A 300 16.64 -23.48 2.77
C GLU A 300 16.18 -24.07 1.43
N PRO A 301 16.89 -25.08 0.87
CA PRO A 301 16.43 -25.78 -0.33
C PRO A 301 15.00 -26.29 -0.14
N THR A 302 14.07 -25.86 -0.99
CA THR A 302 12.65 -26.13 -0.81
C THR A 302 12.02 -26.74 -2.06
N ALA A 303 11.26 -27.81 -1.86
CA ALA A 303 10.41 -28.37 -2.91
C ALA A 303 9.08 -27.62 -2.91
N LEU A 304 8.64 -27.15 -4.08
CA LEU A 304 7.39 -26.42 -4.23
C LEU A 304 6.24 -27.36 -4.61
N SER A 305 5.04 -27.11 -4.09
CA SER A 305 3.81 -27.77 -4.53
C SER A 305 3.05 -26.92 -5.54
N HIS A 306 3.06 -25.60 -5.37
CA HIS A 306 2.32 -24.66 -6.19
C HIS A 306 3.10 -23.36 -6.37
N ILE A 307 2.75 -22.65 -7.43
CA ILE A 307 3.12 -21.26 -7.67
C ILE A 307 1.88 -20.48 -8.07
N THR A 308 1.71 -19.28 -7.53
CA THR A 308 0.65 -18.35 -7.95
C THR A 308 1.24 -17.02 -8.39
N LEU A 309 0.86 -16.56 -9.59
CA LEU A 309 1.24 -15.27 -10.14
C LEU A 309 0.02 -14.33 -10.17
N GLY A 310 0.11 -13.17 -9.52
CA GLY A 310 -0.90 -12.11 -9.55
C GLY A 310 -0.56 -11.05 -10.61
N THR A 311 -1.56 -10.63 -11.39
CA THR A 311 -1.43 -9.46 -12.28
C THR A 311 -1.97 -8.19 -11.60
N PRO A 312 -1.46 -7.01 -11.98
CA PRO A 312 -2.00 -5.75 -11.48
C PRO A 312 -3.47 -5.57 -11.78
N LYS A 313 -4.13 -4.82 -10.89
CA LYS A 313 -5.46 -4.26 -11.18
C LYS A 313 -5.38 -3.19 -12.27
N GLY A 314 -6.38 -3.17 -13.15
CA GLY A 314 -6.63 -2.02 -14.03
C GLY A 314 -5.66 -1.83 -15.19
N LYS A 315 -4.78 -2.79 -15.47
CA LYS A 315 -3.82 -2.67 -16.59
C LYS A 315 -3.94 -3.83 -17.59
N ARG A 316 -4.65 -3.59 -18.70
CA ARG A 316 -4.95 -4.55 -19.79
C ARG A 316 -3.74 -5.12 -20.55
N ARG A 317 -2.52 -4.62 -20.32
CA ARG A 317 -1.36 -4.87 -21.21
C ARG A 317 -0.26 -5.72 -20.59
N HIS A 318 -0.50 -6.29 -19.41
CA HIS A 318 0.52 -7.07 -18.71
C HIS A 318 0.11 -8.52 -18.76
N VAL A 319 0.79 -9.26 -19.62
CA VAL A 319 0.43 -10.63 -19.89
C VAL A 319 1.58 -11.52 -19.46
N ILE A 320 1.26 -12.44 -18.57
CA ILE A 320 2.12 -13.60 -18.27
C ILE A 320 1.87 -14.56 -19.42
N ARG A 321 2.61 -14.39 -20.51
CA ARG A 321 2.59 -15.29 -21.68
C ARG A 321 3.99 -15.74 -21.94
N ASN A 322 4.12 -17.01 -22.30
CA ASN A 322 5.38 -17.62 -22.66
C ASN A 322 6.44 -17.41 -21.57
N SER A 323 5.98 -17.54 -20.32
CA SER A 323 6.81 -17.37 -19.14
C SER A 323 7.07 -18.72 -18.48
N TYR A 324 8.23 -18.82 -17.87
CA TYR A 324 8.73 -20.02 -17.21
C TYR A 324 9.00 -19.67 -15.77
N PHE A 325 8.60 -20.53 -14.86
CA PHE A 325 9.12 -20.52 -13.51
C PHE A 325 10.10 -21.67 -13.36
N GLN A 326 11.29 -21.38 -12.86
CA GLN A 326 12.41 -22.31 -12.83
C GLN A 326 13.01 -22.38 -11.44
N GLY A 327 13.54 -23.56 -11.09
CA GLY A 327 14.30 -23.81 -9.88
C GLY A 327 15.75 -24.14 -10.22
N SER A 328 16.68 -23.84 -9.31
CA SER A 328 18.08 -24.22 -9.39
C SER A 328 18.64 -24.52 -8.00
N THR A 329 19.50 -25.52 -7.90
CA THR A 329 20.21 -25.85 -6.66
C THR A 329 21.49 -25.01 -6.50
N ASP A 330 22.02 -24.48 -7.60
CA ASP A 330 23.34 -23.84 -7.68
C ASP A 330 23.34 -22.42 -8.29
N GLY A 331 22.18 -21.91 -8.73
CA GLY A 331 22.04 -20.62 -9.40
C GLY A 331 22.39 -20.64 -10.90
N VAL A 332 22.98 -21.73 -11.39
CA VAL A 332 23.53 -21.82 -12.76
C VAL A 332 22.70 -22.76 -13.63
N ASN A 333 22.35 -23.93 -13.11
CA ASN A 333 21.59 -24.95 -13.81
C ASN A 333 20.12 -24.85 -13.43
N TRP A 334 19.29 -24.47 -14.40
CA TRP A 334 17.88 -24.16 -14.19
C TRP A 334 16.95 -25.24 -14.75
N THR A 335 16.09 -25.78 -13.88
CA THR A 335 15.02 -26.71 -14.23
C THR A 335 13.70 -25.95 -14.32
N THR A 336 12.97 -26.12 -15.42
CA THR A 336 11.62 -25.54 -15.55
C THR A 336 10.62 -26.29 -14.68
N LEU A 337 10.04 -25.58 -13.71
CA LEU A 337 9.05 -26.10 -12.77
C LEU A 337 7.61 -25.86 -13.27
N ALA A 338 7.36 -24.70 -13.88
CA ALA A 338 6.08 -24.37 -14.49
C ALA A 338 6.27 -23.56 -15.78
N TYR A 339 5.36 -23.75 -16.72
CA TYR A 339 5.24 -22.94 -17.93
C TYR A 339 3.85 -22.30 -17.97
N PHE A 340 3.81 -21.00 -18.25
CA PHE A 340 2.61 -20.19 -18.36
C PHE A 340 2.45 -19.82 -19.84
N GLY A 341 1.67 -20.62 -20.55
CA GLY A 341 1.47 -20.52 -21.99
C GLY A 341 0.29 -19.62 -22.38
N ASP A 342 0.02 -19.52 -23.69
CA ASP A 342 -1.15 -18.80 -24.23
C ASP A 342 -2.50 -19.42 -23.81
N GLU A 343 -2.51 -20.66 -23.34
CA GLU A 343 -3.71 -21.33 -22.83
C GLU A 343 -4.03 -20.95 -21.37
N ASP A 344 -3.02 -20.54 -20.61
CA ASP A 344 -3.19 -20.01 -19.26
C ASP A 344 -3.67 -18.56 -19.30
N TYR A 345 -3.64 -17.95 -20.47
CA TYR A 345 -4.20 -16.63 -20.72
C TYR A 345 -5.73 -16.71 -20.82
N LEU A 346 -6.41 -16.19 -19.80
CA LEU A 346 -7.81 -15.83 -19.95
C LEU A 346 -7.91 -14.52 -20.72
N THR A 347 -8.20 -14.63 -22.02
CA THR A 347 -8.69 -13.54 -22.86
C THR A 347 -9.86 -12.90 -22.12
N TYR A 348 -9.71 -11.64 -21.67
CA TYR A 348 -10.72 -10.85 -20.96
C TYR A 348 -10.98 -11.20 -19.48
N LEU A 349 -10.26 -10.52 -18.59
CA LEU A 349 -10.89 -10.02 -17.37
C LEU A 349 -11.04 -8.50 -17.50
N ASN A 350 -12.22 -8.00 -17.13
CA ASN A 350 -12.53 -6.58 -17.13
C ASN A 350 -11.49 -5.81 -16.31
N ASP A 351 -11.34 -4.50 -16.56
CA ASP A 351 -10.36 -3.60 -15.91
C ASP A 351 -10.42 -3.52 -14.37
N THR A 352 -11.27 -4.31 -13.73
CA THR A 352 -11.65 -4.14 -12.33
C THR A 352 -10.95 -5.09 -11.38
N ASP A 353 -10.45 -6.25 -11.80
CA ASP A 353 -10.02 -7.29 -10.85
C ASP A 353 -8.61 -7.84 -11.14
N HIS A 354 -7.90 -8.23 -10.07
CA HIS A 354 -6.63 -8.94 -10.15
C HIS A 354 -6.87 -10.36 -10.70
N ALA A 355 -6.06 -10.80 -11.65
CA ALA A 355 -6.03 -12.19 -12.07
C ALA A 355 -4.90 -12.91 -11.34
N TYR A 356 -5.20 -14.05 -10.74
CA TYR A 356 -4.20 -14.93 -10.12
C TYR A 356 -4.13 -16.24 -10.89
N TYR A 357 -2.93 -16.60 -11.35
CA TYR A 357 -2.67 -17.81 -12.11
C TYR A 357 -1.90 -18.79 -11.24
N THR A 358 -2.53 -19.91 -10.89
CA THR A 358 -1.91 -20.94 -10.06
C THR A 358 -1.54 -22.16 -10.91
N LYS A 359 -0.29 -22.63 -10.79
CA LYS A 359 0.17 -23.90 -11.36
C LYS A 359 0.61 -24.83 -10.25
N THR A 360 0.28 -26.11 -10.38
CA THR A 360 0.83 -27.18 -9.55
C THR A 360 2.21 -27.55 -10.09
N ILE A 361 3.17 -27.71 -9.19
CA ILE A 361 4.53 -28.16 -9.50
C ILE A 361 4.58 -29.66 -9.24
N ALA A 362 4.88 -30.43 -10.29
CA ALA A 362 5.01 -31.89 -10.18
C ALA A 362 6.41 -32.33 -9.73
N ASP A 363 7.38 -31.42 -9.81
CA ASP A 363 8.76 -31.68 -9.40
C ASP A 363 8.84 -31.81 -7.87
N GLU A 364 9.45 -32.89 -7.40
CA GLU A 364 9.64 -33.15 -5.98
C GLU A 364 11.01 -32.71 -5.46
N GLU A 365 11.89 -32.25 -6.34
CA GLU A 365 13.23 -31.78 -5.99
C GLU A 365 13.17 -30.44 -5.23
N ALA A 366 14.08 -30.30 -4.28
CA ALA A 366 14.21 -29.11 -3.46
C ALA A 366 15.22 -28.14 -4.08
N TYR A 367 14.80 -26.91 -4.33
CA TYR A 367 15.62 -25.89 -4.99
C TYR A 367 15.98 -24.76 -4.03
N THR A 368 17.20 -24.24 -4.16
CA THR A 368 17.70 -23.12 -3.36
C THR A 368 17.36 -21.79 -4.04
N TYR A 369 17.40 -21.77 -5.37
CA TYR A 369 17.19 -20.59 -6.18
C TYR A 369 15.97 -20.80 -7.06
N PHE A 370 15.17 -19.75 -7.22
CA PHE A 370 13.99 -19.73 -8.07
C PHE A 370 14.07 -18.52 -8.97
N ARG A 371 13.52 -18.62 -10.18
CA ARG A 371 13.32 -17.44 -11.02
C ARG A 371 12.06 -17.55 -11.85
N TYR A 372 11.42 -16.43 -12.04
CA TYR A 372 10.47 -16.25 -13.13
C TYR A 372 11.22 -15.67 -14.33
N PHE A 373 10.97 -16.22 -15.51
CA PHE A 373 11.62 -15.86 -16.76
C PHE A 373 10.55 -15.68 -17.84
N ASN A 374 10.38 -14.47 -18.37
CA ASN A 374 9.51 -14.23 -19.52
C ASN A 374 10.33 -14.28 -20.81
N SER A 375 9.99 -15.24 -21.69
CA SER A 375 10.70 -15.44 -22.95
C SER A 375 10.23 -14.52 -24.09
N GLU A 376 9.02 -13.98 -24.01
CA GLU A 376 8.48 -13.07 -25.02
C GLU A 376 8.66 -11.63 -24.58
N GLY A 377 9.58 -10.93 -25.25
CA GLY A 377 9.68 -9.47 -25.19
C GLY A 377 8.51 -8.80 -25.92
N VAL A 378 7.25 -9.15 -25.63
CA VAL A 378 6.09 -8.49 -26.26
C VAL A 378 5.04 -8.20 -25.21
N GLY A 379 5.20 -7.06 -24.55
CA GLY A 379 4.28 -6.59 -23.51
C GLY A 379 5.03 -5.86 -22.42
N VAL A 380 4.34 -4.99 -21.67
CA VAL A 380 4.91 -4.48 -20.44
C VAL A 380 4.82 -5.64 -19.46
N ASN A 381 5.95 -6.27 -19.15
CA ASN A 381 5.95 -7.29 -18.12
C ASN A 381 5.71 -6.55 -16.80
N CYS A 382 4.70 -6.99 -16.07
CA CYS A 382 4.67 -6.67 -14.66
C CYS A 382 3.96 -7.77 -13.89
N LEU A 383 4.35 -7.86 -12.63
CA LEU A 383 3.80 -8.80 -11.69
C LEU A 383 3.28 -7.98 -10.51
N ALA A 384 2.05 -8.25 -10.09
CA ALA A 384 1.56 -7.72 -8.83
C ALA A 384 2.07 -8.56 -7.68
N GLU A 385 2.00 -9.90 -7.79
CA GLU A 385 2.34 -10.79 -6.69
C GLU A 385 2.93 -12.11 -7.20
N LEU A 386 3.92 -12.66 -6.49
CA LEU A 386 4.39 -14.03 -6.62
C LEU A 386 4.27 -14.75 -5.28
N TYR A 387 3.43 -15.79 -5.25
CA TYR A 387 3.37 -16.71 -4.11
C TYR A 387 3.99 -18.06 -4.47
N LEU A 388 4.85 -18.56 -3.58
CA LEU A 388 5.47 -19.88 -3.64
C LEU A 388 4.94 -20.71 -2.49
N TYR A 389 4.51 -21.93 -2.78
CA TYR A 389 3.95 -22.82 -1.77
C TYR A 389 4.83 -24.05 -1.61
N GLY A 390 5.24 -24.34 -0.38
CA GLY A 390 6.05 -25.50 -0.06
C GLY A 390 5.31 -26.83 -0.26
N LYS A 391 6.05 -27.92 -0.39
CA LYS A 391 5.49 -29.27 -0.41
C LYS A 391 4.85 -29.58 0.94
N GLY A 392 3.54 -29.84 0.94
CA GLY A 392 2.74 -30.08 2.16
C GLY A 392 1.72 -28.98 2.44
N GLU A 393 1.86 -27.81 1.83
CA GLU A 393 0.82 -26.78 1.83
C GLU A 393 -0.27 -27.16 0.81
N THR A 394 -1.53 -27.07 1.22
CA THR A 394 -2.67 -27.49 0.39
C THR A 394 -3.37 -26.30 -0.27
N LEU A 395 -4.02 -26.54 -1.41
CA LEU A 395 -4.87 -25.51 -2.05
C LEU A 395 -6.05 -25.04 -1.16
N SER A 396 -6.46 -25.82 -0.16
CA SER A 396 -7.40 -25.36 0.87
C SER A 396 -6.83 -24.22 1.72
N ASP A 397 -5.51 -24.23 1.95
CA ASP A 397 -4.78 -23.12 2.56
C ASP A 397 -4.67 -21.93 1.60
N LEU A 398 -4.93 -22.06 0.29
CA LEU A 398 -5.05 -20.90 -0.60
C LEU A 398 -6.40 -20.18 -0.46
N ASN A 399 -7.50 -20.93 -0.31
CA ASN A 399 -8.86 -20.34 -0.33
C ASN A 399 -9.20 -19.56 0.94
N THR A 400 -8.64 -19.95 2.08
CA THR A 400 -8.83 -19.23 3.37
C THR A 400 -8.11 -17.88 3.40
N TYR A 401 -7.01 -17.75 2.64
CA TYR A 401 -6.14 -16.57 2.68
C TYR A 401 -6.46 -15.53 1.60
N ARG A 402 -7.31 -15.86 0.62
CA ARG A 402 -7.92 -14.91 -0.35
C ARG A 402 -9.04 -14.05 0.26
N GLY A 403 -9.07 -13.89 1.58
CA GLY A 403 -10.16 -13.31 2.38
C GLY A 403 -10.61 -11.88 2.06
N GLU A 404 -10.01 -11.20 1.07
CA GLU A 404 -10.47 -9.88 0.60
C GLU A 404 -10.50 -9.74 -0.94
N ILE A 405 -10.38 -10.84 -1.71
CA ILE A 405 -10.77 -10.82 -3.12
C ILE A 405 -12.19 -11.36 -3.18
N THR A 406 -13.12 -10.48 -2.85
CA THR A 406 -14.49 -10.62 -3.32
C THR A 406 -14.38 -10.70 -4.84
N TYR A 407 -14.72 -11.83 -5.47
CA TYR A 407 -15.26 -11.75 -6.83
C TYR A 407 -16.33 -10.66 -6.73
N THR A 408 -16.14 -9.51 -7.35
CA THR A 408 -16.96 -8.30 -7.19
C THR A 408 -18.41 -8.47 -7.71
N GLY A 409 -18.93 -9.70 -7.76
CA GLY A 409 -20.31 -10.07 -7.99
C GLY A 409 -20.90 -11.11 -7.02
N VAL A 410 -20.13 -11.67 -6.07
CA VAL A 410 -20.65 -12.70 -5.15
C VAL A 410 -21.16 -12.04 -3.87
N ARG A 411 -22.48 -12.06 -3.66
CA ARG A 411 -23.13 -11.63 -2.43
C ARG A 411 -23.71 -12.84 -1.72
N SER A 412 -23.54 -12.92 -0.40
CA SER A 412 -24.25 -13.87 0.45
C SER A 412 -25.76 -13.60 0.32
N VAL A 413 -26.54 -14.60 -0.10
CA VAL A 413 -28.00 -14.50 -0.14
C VAL A 413 -28.57 -15.13 1.13
N SER A 414 -29.32 -14.35 1.91
CA SER A 414 -30.18 -14.92 2.96
C SER A 414 -31.45 -15.43 2.31
N LEU A 415 -31.55 -16.75 2.17
CA LEU A 415 -32.79 -17.40 1.72
C LEU A 415 -33.77 -17.50 2.90
N PHE A 416 -35.07 -17.71 2.62
CA PHE A 416 -36.05 -17.94 3.68
C PHE A 416 -35.76 -19.28 4.38
N GLY A 417 -35.47 -19.24 5.68
CA GLY A 417 -34.92 -20.37 6.45
C GLY A 417 -33.41 -20.23 6.64
N SER A 418 -32.80 -20.94 7.61
CA SER A 418 -31.38 -20.78 8.02
C SER A 418 -30.34 -21.22 6.96
N VAL A 419 -30.71 -21.28 5.68
CA VAL A 419 -29.84 -21.73 4.59
C VAL A 419 -29.02 -20.55 4.08
N ARG A 420 -27.71 -20.58 4.37
CA ARG A 420 -26.71 -19.66 3.81
C ARG A 420 -26.11 -20.27 2.56
N GLY A 421 -25.94 -19.45 1.52
CA GLY A 421 -25.36 -19.89 0.27
C GLY A 421 -24.87 -18.77 -0.63
N GLU A 422 -24.08 -19.18 -1.62
CA GLU A 422 -23.38 -18.38 -2.61
C GLU A 422 -24.01 -18.61 -4.00
N VAL A 423 -24.22 -17.55 -4.79
CA VAL A 423 -24.69 -17.69 -6.18
C VAL A 423 -23.51 -18.11 -7.08
N ILE A 424 -23.57 -19.31 -7.67
CA ILE A 424 -22.45 -19.96 -8.39
C ILE A 424 -22.44 -19.75 -9.92
N GLY A 425 -23.20 -18.78 -10.42
CA GLY A 425 -23.17 -18.37 -11.83
C GLY A 425 -24.40 -18.78 -12.65
N ALA A 426 -24.34 -18.46 -13.94
CA ALA A 426 -25.39 -18.74 -14.91
C ALA A 426 -24.84 -19.19 -16.27
N GLY A 427 -25.54 -20.13 -16.92
CA GLY A 427 -25.24 -20.61 -18.27
C GLY A 427 -25.61 -19.57 -19.32
N ALA A 428 -24.71 -18.61 -19.56
CA ALA A 428 -24.53 -17.74 -20.74
C ALA A 428 -23.69 -16.52 -20.32
N GLU A 429 -22.98 -15.90 -21.26
CA GLU A 429 -22.11 -14.72 -21.09
C GLU A 429 -22.81 -13.43 -20.60
N SER A 430 -23.93 -13.51 -19.88
CA SER A 430 -24.65 -12.34 -19.35
C SER A 430 -23.98 -11.79 -18.09
N LYS A 431 -23.66 -10.50 -18.17
CA LYS A 431 -23.25 -9.63 -17.06
C LYS A 431 -24.26 -9.69 -15.90
N PHE A 432 -23.72 -9.61 -14.69
CA PHE A 432 -24.34 -9.87 -13.39
C PHE A 432 -25.58 -9.02 -13.02
N GLU A 433 -26.75 -9.33 -13.59
CA GLU A 433 -28.07 -8.88 -13.06
C GLU A 433 -28.83 -10.02 -12.34
N TYR A 434 -28.11 -10.93 -11.68
CA TYR A 434 -28.71 -12.13 -11.05
C TYR A 434 -29.24 -11.93 -9.63
N ILE A 435 -29.11 -10.72 -9.06
CA ILE A 435 -29.53 -10.43 -7.68
C ILE A 435 -31.06 -10.44 -7.54
N GLY A 436 -31.80 -10.07 -8.60
CA GLY A 436 -33.26 -9.95 -8.54
C GLY A 436 -33.97 -11.25 -8.18
N ALA A 437 -33.48 -12.40 -8.65
CA ALA A 437 -34.05 -13.71 -8.32
C ALA A 437 -34.00 -14.09 -6.83
N PHE A 438 -33.20 -13.38 -6.02
CA PHE A 438 -32.80 -13.79 -4.69
C PHE A 438 -33.00 -12.73 -3.61
N ASP A 439 -33.51 -11.56 -3.97
CA ASP A 439 -33.58 -10.40 -3.06
C ASP A 439 -34.87 -10.35 -2.22
N GLY A 440 -35.79 -11.31 -2.42
CA GLY A 440 -37.06 -11.38 -1.70
C GLY A 440 -38.12 -10.43 -2.26
N ASN A 441 -37.87 -9.80 -3.41
CA ASN A 441 -38.73 -8.81 -4.02
C ASN A 441 -39.15 -9.23 -5.43
N ILE A 442 -40.35 -9.78 -5.56
CA ILE A 442 -40.97 -10.10 -6.86
C ILE A 442 -41.18 -8.92 -7.82
N GLY A 443 -40.84 -7.70 -7.42
CA GLY A 443 -40.79 -6.50 -8.26
C GLY A 443 -39.46 -6.32 -8.99
N THR A 444 -38.39 -6.98 -8.55
CA THR A 444 -37.12 -7.08 -9.26
C THR A 444 -37.07 -8.40 -10.03
N GLN A 445 -36.12 -8.51 -10.96
CA GLN A 445 -35.98 -9.73 -11.75
C GLN A 445 -34.55 -9.92 -12.22
N THR A 446 -34.26 -11.18 -12.51
CA THR A 446 -33.08 -11.62 -13.22
C THR A 446 -33.45 -11.93 -14.66
N ASN A 447 -32.87 -11.17 -15.58
CA ASN A 447 -33.01 -11.38 -17.02
C ASN A 447 -31.93 -12.38 -17.48
N LEU A 448 -32.35 -13.56 -17.89
CA LEU A 448 -31.55 -14.48 -18.67
C LEU A 448 -31.54 -13.96 -20.14
N PRO A 449 -30.44 -14.11 -20.89
CA PRO A 449 -30.36 -13.63 -22.27
C PRO A 449 -31.46 -14.25 -23.12
N MET A 450 -32.18 -13.48 -23.92
CA MET A 450 -33.20 -14.00 -24.85
C MET A 450 -32.55 -14.35 -26.19
N ASN A 451 -32.67 -15.61 -26.60
CA ASN A 451 -32.18 -16.20 -27.86
C ASN A 451 -30.70 -16.60 -27.87
N LEU A 452 -30.40 -17.85 -27.52
CA LEU A 452 -29.08 -18.42 -27.77
C LEU A 452 -29.07 -19.53 -28.85
N GLY A 453 -30.21 -19.79 -29.49
CA GLY A 453 -30.34 -20.82 -30.52
C GLY A 453 -30.58 -22.21 -29.93
N GLU A 454 -31.04 -23.14 -30.78
CA GLU A 454 -31.32 -24.52 -30.38
C GLU A 454 -30.11 -25.13 -29.66
N GLY A 455 -30.35 -25.68 -28.48
CA GLY A 455 -29.33 -26.40 -27.70
C GLY A 455 -28.54 -25.56 -26.70
N VAL A 456 -28.89 -24.27 -26.51
CA VAL A 456 -28.29 -23.47 -25.44
C VAL A 456 -29.26 -23.35 -24.26
N TYR A 457 -28.78 -23.77 -23.09
CA TYR A 457 -29.58 -23.84 -21.89
C TYR A 457 -29.22 -22.71 -20.92
N HIS A 458 -30.24 -22.13 -20.31
CA HIS A 458 -30.03 -21.20 -19.21
C HIS A 458 -30.12 -21.94 -17.89
N TRP A 459 -29.16 -21.69 -17.01
CA TRP A 459 -29.27 -22.09 -15.63
C TRP A 459 -28.77 -20.98 -14.73
N PHE A 460 -29.18 -21.00 -13.47
CA PHE A 460 -28.51 -20.26 -12.41
C PHE A 460 -28.50 -21.14 -11.16
N GLY A 461 -27.43 -21.03 -10.38
CA GLY A 461 -27.21 -21.92 -9.25
C GLY A 461 -26.92 -21.20 -7.94
N ILE A 462 -27.12 -21.93 -6.85
CA ILE A 462 -26.69 -21.59 -5.50
C ILE A 462 -25.84 -22.76 -4.97
N LYS A 463 -24.75 -22.46 -4.27
CA LYS A 463 -24.02 -23.40 -3.43
C LYS A 463 -24.31 -23.08 -1.98
N THR A 464 -24.67 -24.07 -1.19
CA THR A 464 -24.85 -23.92 0.26
C THR A 464 -23.55 -24.25 0.99
N ASP A 465 -23.37 -23.68 2.19
CA ASP A 465 -22.17 -23.92 3.00
C ASP A 465 -22.06 -25.39 3.44
N GLU A 466 -23.21 -26.02 3.70
CA GLU A 466 -23.36 -27.44 4.02
C GLU A 466 -24.42 -28.08 3.11
N PRO A 467 -24.39 -29.42 2.87
CA PRO A 467 -25.46 -30.10 2.14
C PRO A 467 -26.83 -29.89 2.80
N VAL A 468 -27.83 -29.43 2.04
CA VAL A 468 -29.17 -29.13 2.55
C VAL A 468 -30.21 -30.06 1.96
N SER A 469 -31.08 -30.62 2.81
CA SER A 469 -32.30 -31.33 2.37
C SER A 469 -33.43 -30.33 2.13
N LEU A 470 -33.99 -30.33 0.92
CA LEU A 470 -35.14 -29.51 0.56
C LEU A 470 -36.41 -30.37 0.47
N GLU A 471 -37.52 -29.83 0.94
CA GLU A 471 -38.84 -30.44 0.78
C GLU A 471 -39.68 -29.71 -0.28
N GLY A 472 -39.25 -28.53 -0.70
CA GLY A 472 -39.93 -27.80 -1.76
C GLY A 472 -39.13 -26.66 -2.36
N VAL A 473 -39.62 -26.18 -3.49
CA VAL A 473 -39.10 -25.03 -4.21
C VAL A 473 -40.26 -24.20 -4.75
N SER A 474 -40.17 -22.87 -4.64
CA SER A 474 -41.09 -21.94 -5.30
C SER A 474 -40.34 -21.05 -6.27
N VAL A 475 -40.90 -20.85 -7.44
CA VAL A 475 -40.39 -19.95 -8.46
C VAL A 475 -41.43 -18.89 -8.77
N ALA A 476 -41.04 -17.61 -8.82
CA ALA A 476 -41.87 -16.53 -9.36
C ALA A 476 -41.28 -15.98 -10.66
N THR A 477 -42.16 -15.63 -11.60
CA THR A 477 -41.82 -14.91 -12.83
C THR A 477 -42.26 -13.46 -12.74
N GLN A 478 -41.77 -12.60 -13.63
CA GLN A 478 -42.18 -11.20 -13.70
C GLN A 478 -43.71 -11.05 -13.74
N ASN A 479 -44.23 -10.09 -12.95
CA ASN A 479 -45.65 -9.73 -12.95
C ASN A 479 -46.15 -9.38 -14.36
N GLY A 480 -47.07 -10.19 -14.89
CA GLY A 480 -47.94 -9.80 -16.00
C GLY A 480 -47.54 -10.22 -17.42
N ASP A 481 -46.32 -10.70 -17.67
CA ASP A 481 -45.97 -11.21 -19.02
C ASP A 481 -46.05 -12.74 -19.11
N ARG A 482 -47.17 -13.19 -19.69
CA ARG A 482 -47.49 -14.61 -19.93
C ARG A 482 -46.50 -15.33 -20.85
N ARG A 483 -45.69 -14.60 -21.60
CA ARG A 483 -44.68 -15.15 -22.53
C ARG A 483 -43.41 -15.61 -21.80
N HIS A 484 -43.32 -15.34 -20.50
CA HIS A 484 -42.17 -15.68 -19.67
C HIS A 484 -42.52 -16.72 -18.60
N ALA A 485 -43.24 -17.77 -18.99
CA ALA A 485 -43.59 -18.88 -18.10
C ALA A 485 -42.51 -19.96 -18.00
N ILE A 486 -42.22 -20.43 -16.79
CA ILE A 486 -41.18 -21.44 -16.45
C ILE A 486 -41.44 -22.86 -16.98
N ARG A 487 -42.25 -22.97 -18.03
CA ARG A 487 -42.63 -24.25 -18.64
C ARG A 487 -41.39 -25.01 -19.07
N GLY A 488 -41.31 -26.29 -18.73
CA GLY A 488 -40.20 -27.17 -19.12
C GLY A 488 -38.88 -26.85 -18.41
N SER A 489 -38.93 -26.16 -17.28
CA SER A 489 -37.77 -25.95 -16.43
C SER A 489 -37.65 -27.03 -15.36
N TYR A 490 -36.45 -27.19 -14.86
CA TYR A 490 -36.04 -28.17 -13.88
C TYR A 490 -35.38 -27.46 -12.72
N PHE A 491 -35.68 -27.89 -11.50
CA PHE A 491 -34.88 -27.57 -10.33
C PHE A 491 -34.08 -28.81 -9.98
N GLN A 492 -32.76 -28.66 -9.83
CA GLN A 492 -31.83 -29.77 -9.70
C GLN A 492 -30.88 -29.58 -8.51
N GLY A 493 -30.42 -30.69 -7.94
CA GLY A 493 -29.41 -30.75 -6.88
C GLY A 493 -28.16 -31.50 -7.33
N SER A 494 -27.01 -31.16 -6.76
CA SER A 494 -25.71 -31.83 -6.96
C SER A 494 -24.83 -31.73 -5.72
N ASN A 495 -23.94 -32.69 -5.51
CA ASN A 495 -22.93 -32.66 -4.44
C ASN A 495 -21.50 -32.40 -4.96
N ASP A 496 -21.31 -32.39 -6.28
CA ASP A 496 -20.01 -32.21 -6.94
C ASP A 496 -20.01 -31.09 -8.00
N GLY A 497 -21.17 -30.47 -8.25
CA GLY A 497 -21.37 -29.45 -9.28
C GLY A 497 -21.39 -30.00 -10.72
N VAL A 498 -21.21 -31.30 -10.91
CA VAL A 498 -21.07 -31.95 -12.23
C VAL A 498 -22.23 -32.90 -12.51
N ASN A 499 -22.58 -33.75 -11.54
CA ASN A 499 -23.66 -34.71 -11.64
C ASN A 499 -24.92 -34.13 -10.99
N TRP A 500 -25.97 -33.93 -11.78
CA TRP A 500 -27.19 -33.22 -11.37
C TRP A 500 -28.40 -34.15 -11.35
N THR A 501 -29.09 -34.17 -10.21
CA THR A 501 -30.36 -34.88 -10.01
C THR A 501 -31.52 -33.91 -10.13
N THR A 502 -32.52 -34.21 -10.95
CA THR A 502 -33.75 -33.41 -11.02
C THR A 502 -34.60 -33.62 -9.78
N LEU A 503 -34.82 -32.54 -9.02
CA LEU A 503 -35.60 -32.51 -7.78
C LEU A 503 -37.05 -32.09 -8.03
N ALA A 504 -37.28 -31.17 -8.98
CA ALA A 504 -38.61 -30.77 -9.40
C ALA A 504 -38.63 -30.42 -10.89
N MET A 505 -39.77 -30.64 -11.54
CA MET A 505 -40.02 -30.26 -12.93
C MET A 505 -41.27 -29.37 -13.00
N PHE A 506 -41.15 -28.22 -13.64
CA PHE A 506 -42.24 -27.29 -13.86
C PHE A 506 -42.84 -27.52 -15.25
N THR A 507 -44.02 -28.14 -15.27
CA THR A 507 -44.69 -28.61 -16.48
C THR A 507 -45.54 -27.52 -17.14
N ALA A 508 -46.11 -27.83 -18.31
CA ALA A 508 -47.08 -26.96 -18.97
C ALA A 508 -48.38 -26.79 -18.16
N ASP A 509 -48.75 -27.77 -17.34
CA ASP A 509 -49.98 -27.73 -16.56
C ASP A 509 -49.84 -26.86 -15.31
N ASP A 510 -48.63 -26.82 -14.74
CA ASP A 510 -48.28 -25.89 -13.66
C ASP A 510 -48.47 -24.43 -14.08
N TYR A 511 -48.27 -24.15 -15.37
CA TYR A 511 -48.56 -22.85 -15.98
C TYR A 511 -50.06 -22.55 -16.11
N LEU A 512 -50.90 -23.54 -16.41
CA LEU A 512 -52.34 -23.31 -16.63
C LEU A 512 -53.08 -22.95 -15.33
N ASN A 513 -52.62 -23.49 -14.19
CA ASN A 513 -53.17 -23.22 -12.86
C ASN A 513 -52.88 -21.79 -12.33
N TYR A 514 -52.01 -21.03 -13.01
CA TYR A 514 -51.69 -19.63 -12.68
C TYR A 514 -52.88 -18.67 -12.91
N ASN A 515 -53.67 -18.92 -13.96
CA ASN A 515 -54.65 -17.95 -14.45
C ASN A 515 -55.91 -17.81 -13.57
N SER A 516 -56.16 -18.71 -12.62
CA SER A 516 -57.39 -18.72 -11.83
C SER A 516 -57.24 -18.20 -10.40
N SER A 517 -56.01 -18.14 -9.86
CA SER A 517 -55.78 -17.93 -8.42
C SER A 517 -55.06 -16.61 -8.07
N GLY A 518 -54.45 -15.92 -9.03
CA GLY A 518 -53.63 -14.74 -8.75
C GLY A 518 -52.34 -15.04 -7.96
N SER A 519 -52.01 -16.32 -7.73
CA SER A 519 -50.77 -16.73 -7.08
C SER A 519 -49.58 -16.39 -7.98
N ARG A 520 -48.57 -15.72 -7.40
CA ARG A 520 -47.35 -15.28 -8.11
C ARG A 520 -46.21 -16.29 -8.09
N TYR A 521 -46.40 -17.42 -7.41
CA TYR A 521 -45.40 -18.46 -7.22
C TYR A 521 -45.88 -19.81 -7.77
N TYR A 522 -44.96 -20.52 -8.41
CA TYR A 522 -45.09 -21.92 -8.80
C TYR A 522 -44.32 -22.75 -7.77
N THR A 523 -45.06 -23.43 -6.88
CA THR A 523 -44.46 -24.26 -5.83
C THR A 523 -44.48 -25.73 -6.24
N LYS A 524 -43.37 -26.42 -6.00
CA LYS A 524 -43.24 -27.86 -6.16
C LYS A 524 -42.70 -28.47 -4.88
N GLU A 525 -43.34 -29.54 -4.44
CA GLU A 525 -42.77 -30.43 -3.44
C GLU A 525 -41.63 -31.23 -4.05
N ILE A 526 -40.56 -31.42 -3.29
CA ILE A 526 -39.41 -32.25 -3.63
C ILE A 526 -39.60 -33.58 -2.90
N ALA A 527 -39.81 -34.64 -3.68
CA ALA A 527 -40.15 -35.95 -3.12
C ALA A 527 -38.94 -36.67 -2.49
N ASP A 528 -37.73 -36.29 -2.88
CA ASP A 528 -36.48 -36.88 -2.40
C ASP A 528 -35.74 -35.87 -1.50
N PRO A 529 -35.77 -36.05 -0.16
CA PRO A 529 -35.07 -35.19 0.79
C PRO A 529 -33.55 -35.48 0.86
N THR A 530 -32.96 -36.05 -0.19
CA THR A 530 -31.51 -36.20 -0.27
C THR A 530 -30.85 -34.83 -0.15
N PRO A 531 -29.87 -34.64 0.76
CA PRO A 531 -29.21 -33.36 0.91
C PRO A 531 -28.22 -33.09 -0.23
N TYR A 532 -28.24 -31.87 -0.75
CA TYR A 532 -27.37 -31.40 -1.83
C TYR A 532 -26.61 -30.13 -1.43
N THR A 533 -25.34 -30.00 -1.86
CA THR A 533 -24.51 -28.81 -1.69
C THR A 533 -24.78 -27.75 -2.76
N TYR A 534 -25.13 -28.17 -3.97
CA TYR A 534 -25.36 -27.31 -5.11
C TYR A 534 -26.80 -27.45 -5.58
N PHE A 535 -27.45 -26.34 -5.83
CA PHE A 535 -28.78 -26.26 -6.42
C PHE A 535 -28.74 -25.43 -7.68
N ARG A 536 -29.53 -25.79 -8.68
CA ARG A 536 -29.74 -24.92 -9.84
C ARG A 536 -31.16 -25.00 -10.34
N TYR A 537 -31.62 -23.86 -10.84
CA TYR A 537 -32.75 -23.81 -11.75
C TYR A 537 -32.20 -23.87 -13.17
N PHE A 538 -32.73 -24.78 -13.99
CA PHE A 538 -32.28 -25.07 -15.34
C PHE A 538 -33.49 -24.98 -16.28
N ASN A 539 -33.45 -24.09 -17.26
CA ASN A 539 -34.51 -23.91 -18.24
C ASN A 539 -34.07 -24.48 -19.59
N TYR A 540 -34.78 -25.52 -20.03
CA TYR A 540 -34.49 -26.23 -21.28
C TYR A 540 -35.21 -25.63 -22.50
N ASN A 541 -36.24 -24.79 -22.31
CA ASN A 541 -37.13 -24.42 -23.41
C ASN A 541 -36.64 -23.19 -24.19
N ASP A 542 -36.45 -23.37 -25.50
CA ASP A 542 -36.06 -22.38 -26.53
C ASP A 542 -37.04 -21.18 -26.70
N GLY A 543 -38.06 -21.03 -25.86
CA GLY A 543 -39.06 -19.97 -26.04
C GLY A 543 -39.86 -19.57 -24.80
N GLY A 544 -39.49 -20.01 -23.60
CA GLY A 544 -40.25 -19.76 -22.38
C GLY A 544 -39.38 -19.26 -21.22
N ALA A 545 -39.76 -18.11 -20.65
CA ALA A 545 -39.20 -17.51 -19.43
C ALA A 545 -37.69 -17.37 -19.32
N ASN A 546 -37.22 -16.20 -19.74
CA ASN A 546 -35.87 -15.76 -19.44
C ASN A 546 -35.90 -14.70 -18.32
N ARG A 547 -36.94 -14.71 -17.47
CA ARG A 547 -37.13 -13.72 -16.41
C ARG A 547 -37.61 -14.38 -15.14
N LEU A 548 -36.69 -14.52 -14.19
CA LEU A 548 -37.01 -15.02 -12.87
C LEU A 548 -37.12 -13.84 -11.90
N ALA A 549 -38.26 -13.72 -11.23
CA ALA A 549 -38.48 -12.68 -10.23
C ALA A 549 -38.06 -13.16 -8.83
N GLN A 550 -38.25 -14.44 -8.51
CA GLN A 550 -37.85 -14.98 -7.21
C GLN A 550 -37.63 -16.50 -7.29
N LEU A 551 -36.61 -17.00 -6.60
CA LEU A 551 -36.48 -18.40 -6.20
C LEU A 551 -36.56 -18.49 -4.67
N LEU A 552 -37.39 -19.40 -4.15
CA LEU A 552 -37.49 -19.72 -2.73
C LEU A 552 -37.26 -21.21 -2.54
N LEU A 553 -36.44 -21.56 -1.56
CA LEU A 553 -36.14 -22.94 -1.19
C LEU A 553 -36.77 -23.23 0.18
N TYR A 554 -37.38 -24.40 0.34
CA TYR A 554 -38.02 -24.80 1.60
C TYR A 554 -37.37 -26.06 2.15
N THR A 555 -36.98 -25.99 3.41
CA THR A 555 -36.56 -27.14 4.23
C THR A 555 -37.74 -27.66 5.05
N ALA A 556 -37.57 -28.84 5.66
CA ALA A 556 -38.59 -29.49 6.50
C ALA A 556 -39.18 -28.63 7.62
N GLU A 557 -38.38 -27.72 8.15
CA GLU A 557 -38.81 -26.83 9.23
C GLU A 557 -39.78 -25.73 8.77
N ASN A 558 -39.93 -25.52 7.45
CA ASN A 558 -40.62 -24.35 6.89
C ASN A 558 -41.93 -24.65 6.14
N ILE A 559 -42.24 -25.91 5.82
CA ILE A 559 -43.44 -26.25 5.03
C ILE A 559 -44.73 -26.22 5.84
N SER A 560 -44.69 -26.47 7.15
CA SER A 560 -45.91 -26.53 7.99
C SER A 560 -46.66 -25.20 8.12
N GLY A 561 -46.09 -24.08 7.66
CA GLY A 561 -46.74 -22.75 7.63
C GLY A 561 -47.42 -22.38 6.32
N ILE A 562 -47.24 -23.16 5.24
CA ILE A 562 -47.79 -22.85 3.91
C ILE A 562 -49.10 -23.61 3.73
N GLN A 563 -50.14 -23.24 4.49
CA GLN A 563 -51.50 -23.57 4.06
C GLN A 563 -51.80 -22.76 2.80
N TYR A 564 -52.20 -23.45 1.73
CA TYR A 564 -52.83 -22.85 0.56
C TYR A 564 -53.84 -21.78 1.03
N LEU A 565 -53.55 -20.50 0.78
CA LEU A 565 -54.53 -19.41 0.87
C LEU A 565 -55.49 -19.53 -0.32
N GLY A 566 -56.21 -20.64 -0.38
CA GLY A 566 -57.37 -20.85 -1.22
C GLY A 566 -58.57 -20.19 -0.55
N THR A 567 -58.98 -19.06 -1.12
CA THR A 567 -60.28 -18.38 -1.02
C THR A 567 -61.35 -19.05 -0.12
N SER A 568 -61.65 -18.45 1.03
CA SER A 568 -63.01 -18.46 1.58
C SER A 568 -63.75 -17.22 1.11
N ALA A 569 -64.92 -17.44 0.53
CA ALA A 569 -65.76 -16.43 -0.10
C ALA A 569 -66.26 -15.35 0.88
N ALA A 570 -66.39 -14.14 0.32
CA ALA A 570 -67.22 -13.02 0.76
C ALA A 570 -66.89 -12.32 2.09
N GLY A 571 -66.45 -11.06 1.96
CA GLY A 571 -66.80 -9.97 2.88
C GLY A 571 -65.80 -9.69 4.00
N GLU A 572 -65.31 -8.44 4.00
CA GLU A 572 -64.59 -7.73 5.06
C GLU A 572 -63.09 -8.00 5.23
N GLN A 573 -62.34 -6.95 4.85
CA GLN A 573 -60.94 -6.76 5.18
C GLN A 573 -60.77 -6.68 6.71
N SER A 574 -60.21 -7.71 7.32
CA SER A 574 -59.52 -7.61 8.59
C SER A 574 -58.07 -8.06 8.40
N SER A 575 -57.15 -7.09 8.39
CA SER A 575 -55.72 -7.36 8.35
C SER A 575 -55.28 -7.90 9.72
N VAL A 576 -54.99 -9.20 9.81
CA VAL A 576 -54.22 -9.74 10.93
C VAL A 576 -52.75 -9.41 10.67
N ARG A 577 -52.21 -8.45 11.43
CA ARG A 577 -50.78 -8.13 11.42
C ARG A 577 -50.04 -9.19 12.23
N VAL A 578 -49.20 -9.98 11.58
CA VAL A 578 -48.07 -10.63 12.26
C VAL A 578 -46.97 -9.57 12.37
N ASN A 579 -46.72 -9.09 13.58
CA ASN A 579 -45.63 -8.17 13.86
C ASN A 579 -44.30 -8.92 13.73
N VAL A 580 -43.59 -8.70 12.62
CA VAL A 580 -42.15 -8.91 12.54
C VAL A 580 -41.51 -7.53 12.53
N ASN A 581 -40.67 -7.23 13.52
CA ASN A 581 -39.92 -5.99 13.60
C ASN A 581 -38.90 -5.94 12.45
N VAL A 582 -39.28 -5.25 11.37
CA VAL A 582 -38.37 -4.81 10.31
C VAL A 582 -38.25 -3.29 10.44
N PRO A 583 -37.04 -2.69 10.49
CA PRO A 583 -36.89 -1.24 10.47
C PRO A 583 -37.53 -0.68 9.19
N LYS A 584 -38.43 0.29 9.34
CA LYS A 584 -39.06 0.99 8.21
C LYS A 584 -37.98 1.76 7.42
N VAL A 585 -37.63 1.26 6.24
CA VAL A 585 -36.93 2.06 5.23
C VAL A 585 -37.98 2.85 4.46
N GLY A 586 -37.83 4.17 4.46
CA GLY A 586 -38.75 5.13 3.83
C GLY A 586 -38.76 5.05 2.31
N ASN A 587 -39.78 5.70 1.73
CA ASN A 587 -40.10 5.76 0.31
C ASN A 587 -38.88 6.00 -0.61
N THR A 588 -38.86 5.29 -1.74
CA THR A 588 -37.84 5.34 -2.80
C THR A 588 -37.66 6.77 -3.36
N PRO A 589 -36.44 7.34 -3.42
CA PRO A 589 -36.21 8.66 -3.99
C PRO A 589 -36.25 8.64 -5.53
N LYS A 590 -36.81 9.68 -6.14
CA LYS A 590 -36.77 9.91 -7.61
C LYS A 590 -35.41 10.51 -8.01
N ILE A 591 -34.75 9.92 -9.01
CA ILE A 591 -33.49 10.39 -9.62
C ILE A 591 -33.73 11.74 -10.36
N PRO A 592 -32.79 12.70 -10.34
CA PRO A 592 -32.90 13.95 -11.10
C PRO A 592 -32.96 13.70 -12.61
N THR A 593 -33.94 14.30 -13.29
CA THR A 593 -34.09 14.30 -14.76
C THR A 593 -33.68 15.62 -15.40
N GLU A 594 -33.20 16.58 -14.61
CA GLU A 594 -32.95 17.95 -15.05
C GLU A 594 -31.45 18.20 -15.19
N ASN A 595 -31.02 18.59 -16.39
CA ASN A 595 -29.62 18.79 -16.71
C ASN A 595 -29.01 19.90 -15.84
N GLY A 596 -27.87 19.62 -15.21
CA GLY A 596 -27.06 20.62 -14.53
C GLY A 596 -27.33 20.82 -13.03
N VAL A 597 -28.39 20.25 -12.45
CA VAL A 597 -28.73 20.44 -11.04
C VAL A 597 -28.22 19.26 -10.20
N PRO A 598 -27.27 19.46 -9.26
CA PRO A 598 -26.84 18.39 -8.35
C PRO A 598 -27.97 18.02 -7.37
N LYS A 599 -28.20 16.71 -7.14
CA LYS A 599 -29.10 16.23 -6.08
C LYS A 599 -28.44 15.19 -5.20
N ARG A 600 -28.76 15.26 -3.90
CA ARG A 600 -28.33 14.29 -2.89
C ARG A 600 -29.28 13.09 -2.90
N VAL A 601 -28.74 11.89 -3.14
CA VAL A 601 -29.47 10.62 -3.04
C VAL A 601 -28.65 9.70 -2.16
N ASN A 602 -29.21 9.29 -1.02
CA ASN A 602 -28.54 8.47 0.00
C ASN A 602 -27.17 9.02 0.47
N GLY A 603 -27.08 10.34 0.67
CA GLY A 603 -25.86 11.00 1.15
C GLY A 603 -24.80 11.26 0.07
N VAL A 604 -25.03 10.78 -1.16
CA VAL A 604 -24.12 10.95 -2.29
C VAL A 604 -24.67 12.00 -3.25
N MET A 605 -23.80 12.88 -3.74
CA MET A 605 -24.15 13.94 -4.71
C MET A 605 -24.05 13.41 -6.14
N TRP A 606 -25.15 13.53 -6.88
CA TRP A 606 -25.27 13.11 -8.27
C TRP A 606 -25.63 14.30 -9.16
N LYS A 607 -25.12 14.35 -10.39
CA LYS A 607 -25.52 15.34 -11.40
C LYS A 607 -25.81 14.65 -12.72
N TYR A 608 -26.85 15.12 -13.41
CA TYR A 608 -27.18 14.71 -14.77
C TYR A 608 -26.58 15.72 -15.75
N VAL A 609 -25.67 15.27 -16.61
CA VAL A 609 -25.04 16.09 -17.66
C VAL A 609 -25.06 15.30 -18.95
N ASP A 610 -25.68 15.88 -19.99
CA ASP A 610 -25.69 15.35 -21.36
C ASP A 610 -26.09 13.87 -21.49
N GLY A 611 -27.13 13.46 -20.74
CA GLY A 611 -27.66 12.11 -20.81
C GLY A 611 -26.92 11.08 -19.96
N GLN A 612 -25.95 11.51 -19.15
CA GLN A 612 -25.22 10.65 -18.22
C GLN A 612 -25.34 11.13 -16.77
N ILE A 613 -25.43 10.17 -15.85
CA ILE A 613 -25.38 10.42 -14.41
C ILE A 613 -23.92 10.34 -13.97
N THR A 614 -23.38 11.45 -13.46
CA THR A 614 -21.99 11.54 -12.98
C THR A 614 -21.98 11.64 -11.44
N HIS A 615 -21.16 10.80 -10.81
CA HIS A 615 -20.88 10.84 -9.37
C HIS A 615 -19.97 12.04 -9.04
N ILE A 616 -20.33 12.86 -8.03
CA ILE A 616 -19.56 14.06 -7.66
C ILE A 616 -18.88 13.93 -6.28
N GLY A 617 -18.57 12.70 -5.86
CA GLY A 617 -17.77 12.44 -4.66
C GLY A 617 -18.57 12.10 -3.40
N GLU A 618 -17.91 11.40 -2.49
CA GLU A 618 -18.42 11.04 -1.17
C GLU A 618 -18.48 12.27 -0.26
N SER A 619 -19.51 12.35 0.59
CA SER A 619 -19.59 13.44 1.56
C SER A 619 -18.47 13.34 2.60
N LEU A 620 -17.97 14.49 3.09
CA LEU A 620 -17.05 14.55 4.23
C LEU A 620 -17.56 13.75 5.44
N GLN A 621 -18.88 13.72 5.64
CA GLN A 621 -19.57 12.93 6.67
C GLN A 621 -19.39 11.40 6.51
N SER A 622 -19.22 10.90 5.28
CA SER A 622 -18.95 9.49 5.03
C SER A 622 -17.51 9.16 5.41
N ARG A 623 -16.56 9.97 4.93
CA ARG A 623 -15.13 9.80 5.22
C ARG A 623 -14.80 9.90 6.71
N GLU A 624 -15.46 10.82 7.40
CA GLU A 624 -15.32 10.97 8.86
C GLU A 624 -15.86 9.74 9.60
N ARG A 625 -17.05 9.26 9.22
CA ARG A 625 -17.64 8.05 9.80
C ARG A 625 -16.75 6.82 9.58
N ASP A 626 -16.17 6.69 8.39
CA ASP A 626 -15.29 5.57 8.05
C ASP A 626 -13.98 5.63 8.85
N LEU A 627 -13.42 6.84 9.06
CA LEU A 627 -12.24 7.04 9.92
C LEU A 627 -12.55 6.75 11.40
N THR A 628 -13.71 7.18 11.92
CA THR A 628 -14.12 6.87 13.29
C THR A 628 -14.36 5.37 13.48
N ASN A 629 -15.01 4.71 12.53
CA ASN A 629 -15.20 3.25 12.57
C ASN A 629 -13.87 2.49 12.52
N LEU A 630 -12.89 2.99 11.75
CA LEU A 630 -11.54 2.42 11.69
C LEU A 630 -10.82 2.55 13.04
N PHE A 631 -10.96 3.68 13.73
CA PHE A 631 -10.38 3.87 15.07
C PHE A 631 -11.07 2.97 16.12
N LEU A 632 -12.40 2.95 16.14
CA LEU A 632 -13.17 2.14 17.11
C LEU A 632 -12.99 0.63 16.93
N SER A 633 -12.65 0.17 15.72
CA SER A 633 -12.34 -1.24 15.45
C SER A 633 -10.88 -1.61 15.70
N GLY A 634 -10.05 -0.69 16.17
CA GLY A 634 -8.61 -0.89 16.38
C GLY A 634 -7.79 -0.93 15.09
N GLY A 635 -8.37 -0.51 13.95
CA GLY A 635 -7.73 -0.49 12.64
C GLY A 635 -6.73 0.65 12.42
N CYS A 636 -6.62 1.61 13.35
CA CYS A 636 -5.56 2.61 13.37
C CYS A 636 -5.24 3.10 14.79
N THR A 637 -4.01 3.57 15.01
CA THR A 637 -3.60 4.15 16.31
C THR A 637 -4.24 5.53 16.54
N ALA A 638 -4.24 6.01 17.79
CA ALA A 638 -4.74 7.34 18.13
C ALA A 638 -4.00 8.46 17.37
N GLU A 639 -2.67 8.33 17.20
CA GLU A 639 -1.85 9.27 16.43
C GLU A 639 -2.22 9.26 14.94
N GLN A 640 -2.42 8.08 14.35
CA GLN A 640 -2.87 7.95 12.95
C GLN A 640 -4.29 8.51 12.74
N TYR A 641 -5.18 8.35 13.71
CA TYR A 641 -6.51 8.93 13.68
C TYR A 641 -6.44 10.47 13.71
N GLN A 642 -5.63 11.04 14.62
CA GLN A 642 -5.43 12.50 14.71
C GLN A 642 -4.84 13.09 13.42
N GLU A 643 -3.77 12.51 12.85
CA GLU A 643 -3.17 12.99 11.60
C GLU A 643 -4.18 13.00 10.43
N ARG A 644 -5.02 11.96 10.34
CA ARG A 644 -6.04 11.85 9.30
C ARG A 644 -7.19 12.82 9.49
N MET A 645 -7.59 13.10 10.73
CA MET A 645 -8.61 14.11 11.05
C MET A 645 -8.10 15.53 10.76
N ILE A 646 -6.84 15.84 11.07
CA ILE A 646 -6.19 17.12 10.70
C ILE A 646 -6.17 17.30 9.18
N THR A 647 -5.84 16.24 8.45
CA THR A 647 -5.84 16.25 6.98
C THR A 647 -7.25 16.51 6.44
N LEU A 648 -8.27 15.82 6.96
CA LEU A 648 -9.67 16.00 6.56
C LEU A 648 -10.14 17.45 6.81
N ARG A 649 -9.72 18.06 7.94
CA ARG A 649 -10.00 19.46 8.28
C ARG A 649 -9.36 20.43 7.28
N SER A 650 -8.09 20.22 6.94
CA SER A 650 -7.39 21.05 5.95
C SER A 650 -8.08 21.05 4.57
N VAL A 651 -8.65 19.90 4.17
CA VAL A 651 -9.40 19.79 2.91
C VAL A 651 -10.73 20.54 2.97
N ALA A 652 -11.41 20.49 4.12
CA ALA A 652 -12.64 21.26 4.34
C ALA A 652 -12.37 22.77 4.32
N ASP A 653 -11.32 23.24 5.00
CA ASP A 653 -10.93 24.65 5.03
C ASP A 653 -10.54 25.15 3.63
N CYS A 654 -9.74 24.38 2.89
CA CYS A 654 -9.37 24.72 1.51
C CYS A 654 -10.59 24.83 0.59
N ARG A 655 -11.61 23.97 0.79
CA ARG A 655 -12.86 24.04 0.03
C ARG A 655 -13.71 25.26 0.38
N VAL A 656 -13.70 25.68 1.65
CA VAL A 656 -14.36 26.92 2.08
C VAL A 656 -13.68 28.14 1.46
N GLU A 657 -12.35 28.19 1.45
CA GLU A 657 -11.59 29.26 0.80
C GLU A 657 -11.85 29.32 -0.71
N GLU A 658 -11.91 28.17 -1.39
CA GLU A 658 -12.24 28.08 -2.81
C GLU A 658 -13.65 28.62 -3.10
N LEU A 659 -14.64 28.26 -2.30
CA LEU A 659 -16.02 28.76 -2.44
C LEU A 659 -16.12 30.26 -2.14
N GLN A 660 -15.37 30.77 -1.17
CA GLN A 660 -15.28 32.21 -0.88
C GLN A 660 -14.64 32.98 -2.03
N ARG A 661 -13.59 32.41 -2.65
CA ARG A 661 -12.95 32.98 -3.83
C ARG A 661 -13.90 32.99 -5.04
N MET A 662 -14.61 31.90 -5.30
CA MET A 662 -15.63 31.85 -6.37
C MET A 662 -16.73 32.90 -6.16
N LEU A 663 -17.14 33.13 -4.91
CA LEU A 663 -18.12 34.16 -4.58
C LEU A 663 -17.57 35.58 -4.79
N HIS A 664 -16.30 35.79 -4.48
CA HIS A 664 -15.60 37.06 -4.70
C HIS A 664 -15.44 37.36 -6.20
N ASP A 665 -15.02 36.37 -6.99
CA ASP A 665 -14.85 36.50 -8.44
C ASP A 665 -16.21 36.78 -9.13
N ALA A 666 -17.27 36.06 -8.72
CA ALA A 666 -18.63 36.31 -9.21
C ALA A 666 -19.24 37.66 -8.75
N ALA A 667 -18.67 38.29 -7.72
CA ALA A 667 -19.04 39.65 -7.32
C ALA A 667 -18.32 40.70 -8.18
N ALA A 668 -17.05 40.46 -8.53
CA ALA A 668 -16.25 41.33 -9.39
C ALA A 668 -16.80 41.39 -10.83
N ASP A 669 -17.20 40.25 -11.40
CA ASP A 669 -17.72 40.19 -12.78
C ASP A 669 -19.03 40.99 -12.97
N THR A 670 -19.83 41.15 -11.91
CA THR A 670 -21.06 41.95 -11.97
C THR A 670 -20.86 43.46 -11.98
N GLU A 671 -19.67 43.97 -11.65
CA GLU A 671 -19.42 45.42 -11.72
C GLU A 671 -19.02 45.88 -13.15
N GLU A 672 -18.63 44.96 -14.03
CA GLU A 672 -18.18 45.29 -15.41
C GLU A 672 -19.31 45.32 -16.47
N GLU A 673 -20.47 44.71 -16.23
CA GLU A 673 -21.59 44.64 -17.21
C GLU A 673 -22.72 45.67 -16.99
N SER A 674 -22.40 46.94 -16.69
CA SER A 674 -23.43 47.99 -16.51
C SER A 674 -23.99 48.62 -17.80
N CYS A 675 -23.91 47.96 -18.96
CA CYS A 675 -24.42 48.49 -20.22
C CYS A 675 -25.35 47.53 -20.97
N GLY A 676 -26.60 47.44 -20.51
CA GLY A 676 -27.76 47.21 -21.39
C GLY A 676 -28.51 45.87 -21.24
N GLY A 677 -29.49 45.82 -20.34
CA GLY A 677 -30.52 44.77 -20.34
C GLY A 677 -31.19 44.56 -18.99
N THR A 678 -32.39 45.14 -18.79
CA THR A 678 -33.12 45.11 -17.50
C THR A 678 -33.78 43.78 -17.13
N GLN A 679 -33.64 42.71 -17.93
CA GLN A 679 -34.27 41.40 -17.65
C GLN A 679 -33.34 40.32 -17.10
N THR A 680 -32.02 40.50 -17.13
CA THR A 680 -31.03 39.52 -16.60
C THR A 680 -30.72 39.71 -15.11
N LEU A 681 -30.92 40.93 -14.59
CA LEU A 681 -30.56 41.31 -13.22
C LEU A 681 -31.34 40.57 -12.11
N ASP A 682 -32.62 40.27 -12.30
CA ASP A 682 -33.45 39.58 -11.29
C ASP A 682 -33.05 38.11 -11.10
N ARG A 683 -32.52 37.47 -12.16
CA ARG A 683 -32.12 36.07 -12.13
C ARG A 683 -30.78 35.91 -11.38
N ASP A 684 -29.85 36.83 -11.60
CA ASP A 684 -28.55 36.85 -10.91
C ASP A 684 -28.68 37.21 -9.43
N GLN A 685 -29.58 38.14 -9.07
CA GLN A 685 -29.83 38.46 -7.66
C GLN A 685 -30.44 37.27 -6.90
N SER A 686 -31.33 36.50 -7.53
CA SER A 686 -31.91 35.28 -6.95
C SER A 686 -30.86 34.18 -6.77
N GLN A 687 -29.95 34.03 -7.73
CA GLN A 687 -28.90 33.02 -7.69
C GLN A 687 -27.81 33.38 -6.64
N LYS A 688 -27.46 34.66 -6.50
CA LYS A 688 -26.58 35.16 -5.43
C LYS A 688 -27.19 35.00 -4.04
N ALA A 689 -28.48 35.28 -3.87
CA ALA A 689 -29.18 35.07 -2.61
C ALA A 689 -29.16 33.59 -2.20
N TYR A 690 -29.43 32.68 -3.15
CA TYR A 690 -29.38 31.24 -2.92
C TYR A 690 -27.99 30.74 -2.52
N ILE A 691 -26.94 31.17 -3.22
CA ILE A 691 -25.55 30.79 -2.89
C ILE A 691 -25.16 31.32 -1.50
N LYS A 692 -25.52 32.56 -1.18
CA LYS A 692 -25.24 33.17 0.14
C LYS A 692 -25.96 32.43 1.27
N GLU A 693 -27.19 31.96 1.04
CA GLU A 693 -27.93 31.16 2.01
C GLU A 693 -27.29 29.78 2.22
N GLN A 694 -26.87 29.10 1.15
CA GLN A 694 -26.16 27.82 1.22
C GLN A 694 -24.81 27.94 1.96
N VAL A 695 -24.04 29.01 1.72
CA VAL A 695 -22.78 29.27 2.44
C VAL A 695 -23.03 29.50 3.94
N ASN A 696 -24.08 30.25 4.30
CA ASN A 696 -24.43 30.49 5.70
C ASN A 696 -24.99 29.24 6.40
N GLU A 697 -25.64 28.33 5.67
CA GLU A 697 -26.09 27.04 6.19
C GLU A 697 -24.91 26.10 6.46
N ILE A 698 -23.94 26.03 5.54
CA ILE A 698 -22.69 25.29 5.73
C ILE A 698 -21.90 25.85 6.91
N LYS A 699 -21.81 27.18 7.02
CA LYS A 699 -21.10 27.83 8.13
C LYS A 699 -21.73 27.51 9.49
N ARG A 700 -23.06 27.62 9.63
CA ARG A 700 -23.78 27.23 10.85
C ARG A 700 -23.60 25.74 11.18
N SER A 701 -23.59 24.88 10.16
CA SER A 701 -23.35 23.45 10.34
C SER A 701 -21.91 23.11 10.71
N LEU A 702 -20.94 23.96 10.40
CA LEU A 702 -19.54 23.79 10.81
C LEU A 702 -19.32 24.33 12.23
N GLU A 703 -19.86 25.52 12.54
CA GLU A 703 -19.79 26.13 13.87
C GLU A 703 -20.37 25.22 14.96
N GLY A 704 -21.56 24.66 14.76
CA GLY A 704 -22.14 23.73 15.74
C GLY A 704 -21.41 22.39 15.88
N ARG A 705 -20.51 22.04 14.95
CA ARG A 705 -19.67 20.83 15.04
C ARG A 705 -18.32 21.12 15.66
N PHE A 706 -17.84 22.36 15.61
CA PHE A 706 -16.63 22.76 16.33
C PHE A 706 -16.86 22.75 17.84
N ASP A 707 -18.05 23.11 18.30
CA ASP A 707 -18.44 22.96 19.72
C ASP A 707 -18.37 21.49 20.16
N ASP A 708 -18.82 20.54 19.33
CA ASP A 708 -18.70 19.10 19.59
C ASP A 708 -17.24 18.62 19.60
N PHE A 709 -16.32 19.28 18.88
CA PHE A 709 -14.89 18.95 18.88
C PHE A 709 -14.20 19.42 20.15
N ASP A 710 -14.53 20.61 20.66
CA ASP A 710 -13.97 21.13 21.91
C ASP A 710 -14.38 20.23 23.09
N ASP A 711 -15.62 19.73 23.10
CA ASP A 711 -16.09 18.73 24.07
C ASP A 711 -15.32 17.41 23.96
N LEU A 712 -14.96 17.00 22.74
CA LEU A 712 -14.23 15.76 22.48
C LEU A 712 -12.73 15.88 22.81
N GLU A 713 -12.12 17.04 22.59
CA GLU A 713 -10.76 17.36 23.07
C GLU A 713 -10.71 17.33 24.61
N CYS A 714 -11.73 17.89 25.28
CA CYS A 714 -11.87 17.82 26.74
C CYS A 714 -11.92 16.36 27.24
N MET A 715 -12.73 15.51 26.60
CA MET A 715 -12.78 14.07 26.94
C MET A 715 -11.47 13.34 26.68
N ILE A 716 -10.73 13.69 25.61
CA ILE A 716 -9.42 13.10 25.31
C ILE A 716 -8.40 13.47 26.39
N ASP A 717 -8.40 14.73 26.85
CA ASP A 717 -7.52 15.18 27.92
C ASP A 717 -7.84 14.49 29.26
N GLU A 718 -9.12 14.30 29.60
CA GLU A 718 -9.53 13.50 30.78
C GLU A 718 -9.02 12.05 30.70
N ILE A 719 -9.19 11.39 29.54
CA ILE A 719 -8.68 10.02 29.33
C ILE A 719 -7.16 9.98 29.43
N ARG A 720 -6.47 11.01 28.95
CA ARG A 720 -5.01 11.11 29.01
C ARG A 720 -4.51 11.26 30.45
N GLU A 721 -5.16 12.10 31.25
CA GLU A 721 -4.84 12.25 32.68
C GLU A 721 -5.06 10.93 33.43
N GLU A 722 -6.14 10.21 33.15
CA GLU A 722 -6.40 8.90 33.76
C GLU A 722 -5.37 7.84 33.34
N ALA A 723 -4.98 7.81 32.06
CA ALA A 723 -3.95 6.91 31.56
C ALA A 723 -2.56 7.21 32.17
N GLU A 724 -2.21 8.48 32.35
CA GLU A 724 -0.97 8.87 33.03
C GLU A 724 -0.99 8.46 34.51
N SER A 725 -2.13 8.60 35.20
CA SER A 725 -2.29 8.11 36.57
C SER A 725 -2.10 6.59 36.68
N VAL A 726 -2.68 5.79 35.77
CA VAL A 726 -2.54 4.33 35.76
C VAL A 726 -1.08 3.93 35.50
N ARG A 727 -0.40 4.60 34.58
CA ARG A 727 1.02 4.34 34.30
C ARG A 727 1.88 4.57 35.55
N ASP A 728 1.66 5.67 36.25
CA ASP A 728 2.45 6.02 37.43
C ASP A 728 2.20 5.02 38.58
N GLU A 729 0.98 4.47 38.72
CA GLU A 729 0.67 3.38 39.65
C GLU A 729 1.40 2.07 39.27
N MET A 730 1.41 1.71 37.99
CA MET A 730 2.14 0.54 37.50
C MET A 730 3.66 0.66 37.70
N GLU A 731 4.23 1.84 37.48
CA GLU A 731 5.65 2.09 37.75
C GLU A 731 5.99 1.95 39.24
N GLY A 732 5.09 2.38 40.13
CA GLY A 732 5.19 2.14 41.57
C GLY A 732 5.22 0.64 41.92
N MET A 733 4.26 -0.13 41.40
CA MET A 733 4.21 -1.58 41.61
C MET A 733 5.46 -2.31 41.09
N ILE A 734 5.99 -1.90 39.93
CA ILE A 734 7.24 -2.45 39.39
C ILE A 734 8.43 -2.11 40.31
N GLY A 735 8.44 -0.92 40.90
CA GLY A 735 9.44 -0.50 41.89
C GLY A 735 9.44 -1.40 43.13
N ASP A 736 8.25 -1.62 43.70
CA ASP A 736 8.07 -2.47 44.89
C ASP A 736 8.51 -3.91 44.63
N LEU A 737 8.09 -4.50 43.49
CA LEU A 737 8.50 -5.85 43.05
C LEU A 737 10.02 -5.98 42.89
N LYS A 738 10.70 -4.97 42.34
CA LYS A 738 12.17 -4.95 42.24
C LYS A 738 12.82 -4.90 43.62
N GLY A 739 12.23 -4.17 44.57
CA GLY A 739 12.67 -4.11 45.96
C GLY A 739 12.60 -5.48 46.62
N GLU A 740 11.44 -6.12 46.58
CA GLU A 740 11.21 -7.45 47.14
C GLU A 740 12.15 -8.51 46.52
N LEU A 741 12.33 -8.50 45.19
CA LEU A 741 13.24 -9.42 44.51
C LEU A 741 14.69 -9.21 44.94
N THR A 742 15.10 -7.96 45.14
CA THR A 742 16.46 -7.63 45.59
C THR A 742 16.70 -8.09 47.03
N GLU A 743 15.72 -7.93 47.92
CA GLU A 743 15.79 -8.41 49.30
C GLU A 743 15.87 -9.95 49.36
N ALA A 744 15.00 -10.64 48.62
CA ALA A 744 15.01 -12.10 48.51
C ALA A 744 16.34 -12.64 47.94
N LEU A 745 16.91 -11.97 46.94
CA LEU A 745 18.20 -12.36 46.36
C LEU A 745 19.34 -12.20 47.38
N ASN A 746 19.33 -11.12 48.15
CA ASN A 746 20.34 -10.87 49.18
C ASN A 746 20.23 -11.86 50.35
N GLU A 747 19.01 -12.24 50.75
CA GLU A 747 18.77 -13.28 51.76
C GLU A 747 19.32 -14.64 51.28
N ALA A 748 18.97 -15.05 50.06
CA ALA A 748 19.47 -16.30 49.46
C ALA A 748 21.00 -16.32 49.33
N LEU A 749 21.63 -15.21 48.93
CA LEU A 749 23.08 -15.08 48.90
C LEU A 749 23.72 -15.18 50.29
N GLY A 750 23.04 -14.68 51.33
CA GLY A 750 23.44 -14.83 52.72
C GLY A 750 23.44 -16.28 53.18
N GLU A 751 22.38 -17.03 52.89
CA GLU A 751 22.28 -18.46 53.19
C GLU A 751 23.36 -19.28 52.47
N ILE A 752 23.60 -19.01 51.18
CA ILE A 752 24.65 -19.68 50.39
C ILE A 752 26.04 -19.43 51.00
N ARG A 753 26.33 -18.19 51.44
CA ARG A 753 27.60 -17.88 52.11
C ARG A 753 27.75 -18.64 53.43
N SER A 754 26.70 -18.71 54.23
CA SER A 754 26.70 -19.47 55.48
C SER A 754 26.88 -20.98 55.30
N LEU A 755 26.49 -21.53 54.13
CA LEU A 755 26.71 -22.95 53.80
C LEU A 755 28.12 -23.24 53.27
N LEU A 756 28.83 -22.21 52.79
CA LEU A 756 30.19 -22.34 52.26
C LEU A 756 31.28 -22.16 53.32
N GLU A 757 30.97 -21.49 54.43
CA GLU A 757 31.81 -21.39 55.65
C GLU A 757 31.67 -22.64 56.53
#